data_AF-A0A5N6KGR7-F1
#
_entry.id   AF-A0A5N6KGR7-F1
#
_cell.length_a   1.000
_cell.length_b   1.000
_cell.length_c   1.000
_cell.angle_alpha   90.00
_cell.angle_beta   90.00
_cell.angle_gamma   90.00
#
_symmetry.space_group_name_H-M   'P 1'
#
loop_
_entity.id
_entity.type
_entity.pdbx_description
1 polymer ?
#
loop_
_entity_poly.entity_id
_entity_poly.type
_entity_poly.pdbx_seq_one_letter_code
_entity_poly.pdbx_strand_id
1 'polypeptide(L)'
;MHINPSIHTFFSILLLSSSAETTPSIFPRPEIVVSPLQPSKPHLATTSLSTPRNRTCHVASLGSGLDDSSALLAAIKSCNNGGIVQLNETLYTISTALDIQSLQSIDFDISGTIQFSPNISYWTSNSFKYAFQNSSAFWQWGGNDINWYGGGTIDGNGQPWWDAFAKDSSLARPILFVMNGVTGGSMSNLKMKSPPNWFNFITGSQDVLVSGMTLTAVTNNSNPVKNSDGWDTYLSSHITLQNSTIINTDDCVSFKPNSSSIIVQNIDCTGSHGISIGSLGQYVGVTDIVEDIYIYNNKLSKSSDAARIKVWAGAVPNSDGSLPYGAGGGDGIVRNITYDGMTVVSDDYSIELTSCYMQSTSNCNAYPTKMVIQDVVFKNFTGVASSKHDPTVGSLVCSSAASCKNISAHNINITTPSGKTAKWTCTNVDKKKSNMPTELEELVDFISHGNTQVRTIAVENLIPYSLSQPSIFKTNELLPVKDLKLLVRDYKQIAQDAITILINLSTDKEVLEYLASDQEFINTLLGKLANPKEPNANLIAMLLANLAKWDDLKKLITLERSAPKELTSNNRAIDQLMDLFVKGADGTYNKDANYDYLAYLFADLAKHEEGRKYFLTKQEYDGVVPLTKMTVFTEHKSDIRRKGVASTIKNVAFEIDSHPSFLDEDEINILPYLLLPIMGNEEFDEEETMAMLPDLQLLPPDKERDSDPTIMQTHVETLMLLTTTREGRDIMREIKVYPIIRELHLKVDHDEMREACERLVQVLMRDEEGEEKVDAGMKTLARRSDKPSSSPKPFSSQSNGVAGSWASQDAEDPASDSDDDKIVEV
;
A
#
# COMPACT_ATOMS: atom_id res chain seq x y z
N MET A 1 58.77 -53.84 -34.02
CA MET A 1 59.80 -54.88 -34.25
C MET A 1 60.04 -55.60 -32.92
N HIS A 2 60.54 -56.84 -32.95
CA HIS A 2 60.89 -57.64 -31.74
C HIS A 2 61.90 -56.92 -30.82
N ILE A 3 62.14 -57.28 -29.54
CA ILE A 3 62.01 -58.60 -28.88
C ILE A 3 61.85 -58.48 -27.33
N ASN A 4 61.53 -59.58 -26.63
CA ASN A 4 61.36 -59.70 -25.15
C ASN A 4 62.74 -59.89 -24.44
N PRO A 5 62.95 -59.76 -23.10
CA PRO A 5 62.61 -60.86 -22.18
C PRO A 5 62.45 -60.57 -20.65
N SER A 6 62.12 -61.64 -19.90
CA SER A 6 62.55 -61.96 -18.51
C SER A 6 61.99 -61.20 -17.29
N ILE A 7 60.90 -61.76 -16.73
CA ILE A 7 60.84 -62.40 -15.39
C ILE A 7 61.50 -61.67 -14.21
N HIS A 8 60.68 -61.32 -13.21
CA HIS A 8 60.95 -61.67 -11.80
C HIS A 8 59.64 -61.91 -11.02
N THR A 9 59.64 -62.92 -10.15
CA THR A 9 58.44 -63.36 -9.43
C THR A 9 58.25 -62.58 -8.13
N PHE A 10 57.04 -62.06 -7.87
CA PHE A 10 56.61 -61.63 -6.55
C PHE A 10 55.20 -62.16 -6.25
N PHE A 11 54.99 -62.60 -5.00
CA PHE A 11 53.66 -62.92 -4.48
C PHE A 11 52.89 -61.61 -4.26
N SER A 12 51.74 -61.46 -4.93
CA SER A 12 50.71 -60.50 -4.56
C SER A 12 49.43 -61.26 -4.25
N ILE A 13 48.85 -60.98 -3.08
CA ILE A 13 47.62 -61.63 -2.61
C ILE A 13 46.48 -61.26 -3.56
N LEU A 14 45.72 -62.25 -4.01
CA LEU A 14 44.53 -62.04 -4.82
C LEU A 14 43.39 -61.49 -3.93
N LEU A 15 43.47 -60.20 -3.62
CA LEU A 15 42.34 -59.46 -3.05
C LEU A 15 41.24 -59.42 -4.11
N LEU A 16 40.27 -60.32 -3.96
CA LEU A 16 38.94 -60.18 -4.51
C LEU A 16 38.32 -58.93 -3.86
N SER A 17 38.58 -57.77 -4.47
CA SER A 17 37.81 -56.57 -4.21
C SER A 17 36.40 -56.83 -4.68
N SER A 18 35.53 -57.27 -3.77
CA SER A 18 34.10 -57.09 -3.93
C SER A 18 33.88 -55.60 -4.12
N SER A 19 33.63 -55.18 -5.37
CA SER A 19 33.05 -53.88 -5.67
C SER A 19 31.70 -53.85 -4.97
N ALA A 20 31.69 -53.31 -3.75
CA ALA A 20 30.45 -53.03 -3.04
C ALA A 20 29.71 -52.02 -3.91
N GLU A 21 28.69 -52.50 -4.61
CA GLU A 21 27.76 -51.66 -5.34
C GLU A 21 27.20 -50.66 -4.34
N THR A 22 27.56 -49.39 -4.51
CA THR A 22 27.00 -48.31 -3.70
C THR A 22 25.54 -48.19 -4.09
N THR A 23 24.67 -48.91 -3.36
CA THR A 23 23.21 -48.89 -3.51
C THR A 23 22.78 -47.44 -3.70
N PRO A 24 22.25 -47.04 -4.87
CA PRO A 24 22.00 -45.63 -5.17
C PRO A 24 21.13 -45.01 -4.09
N SER A 25 21.62 -43.94 -3.47
CA SER A 25 20.95 -43.30 -2.35
C SER A 25 19.58 -42.81 -2.79
N ILE A 26 18.53 -43.42 -2.25
CA ILE A 26 17.15 -42.96 -2.44
C ILE A 26 17.07 -41.51 -1.98
N PHE A 27 16.64 -40.62 -2.86
CA PHE A 27 16.41 -39.24 -2.46
C PHE A 27 15.18 -39.20 -1.52
N PRO A 28 15.28 -38.57 -0.34
CA PRO A 28 14.10 -38.31 0.48
C PRO A 28 13.18 -37.35 -0.26
N ARG A 29 11.86 -37.46 -0.05
CA ARG A 29 10.90 -36.49 -0.56
C ARG A 29 11.32 -35.08 -0.07
N PRO A 30 11.47 -34.09 -0.96
CA PRO A 30 11.78 -32.72 -0.56
C PRO A 30 10.69 -32.13 0.36
N GLU A 31 11.11 -31.40 1.39
CA GLU A 31 10.22 -30.54 2.17
C GLU A 31 9.92 -29.28 1.35
N ILE A 32 8.70 -29.15 0.84
CA ILE A 32 8.31 -28.03 -0.02
C ILE A 32 7.67 -26.93 0.85
N VAL A 33 8.43 -25.88 1.12
CA VAL A 33 7.88 -24.66 1.73
C VAL A 33 7.11 -23.87 0.67
N VAL A 34 5.81 -23.69 0.89
CA VAL A 34 4.97 -22.79 0.08
C VAL A 34 5.22 -21.36 0.57
N SER A 35 5.65 -20.45 -0.31
CA SER A 35 6.04 -19.09 0.11
C SER A 35 6.25 -18.11 -1.06
N PRO A 36 6.01 -16.79 -0.86
CA PRO A 36 5.55 -16.18 0.39
C PRO A 36 4.03 -16.31 0.62
N LEU A 37 3.21 -16.32 -0.44
CA LEU A 37 1.77 -16.47 -0.30
C LEU A 37 1.41 -17.90 0.08
N GLN A 38 0.39 -18.04 0.94
CA GLN A 38 -0.15 -19.31 1.39
C GLN A 38 -1.51 -19.56 0.73
N PRO A 39 -1.80 -20.80 0.26
CA PRO A 39 -3.16 -21.19 -0.09
C PRO A 39 -4.07 -21.21 1.14
N SER A 40 -5.38 -21.07 0.92
CA SER A 40 -6.41 -21.07 1.97
C SER A 40 -6.51 -22.38 2.77
N LYS A 41 -5.87 -23.45 2.28
CA LYS A 41 -5.64 -24.73 2.97
C LYS A 41 -4.21 -25.19 2.66
N PRO A 42 -3.46 -25.77 3.62
CA PRO A 42 -2.17 -26.40 3.32
C PRO A 42 -2.36 -27.60 2.38
N HIS A 43 -1.50 -27.70 1.36
CA HIS A 43 -1.48 -28.82 0.42
C HIS A 43 -1.17 -30.15 1.12
N LEU A 44 -1.82 -31.26 0.75
CA LEU A 44 -1.63 -32.57 1.40
C LEU A 44 -0.14 -32.95 1.56
N ALA A 45 0.66 -32.70 0.53
CA ALA A 45 2.08 -33.01 0.48
C ALA A 45 2.95 -32.26 1.51
N THR A 46 2.49 -31.13 2.08
CA THR A 46 3.18 -30.38 3.15
C THR A 46 2.65 -30.70 4.55
N THR A 47 1.64 -31.58 4.66
CA THR A 47 1.04 -31.98 5.94
C THR A 47 1.57 -33.34 6.42
N SER A 48 1.44 -33.61 7.72
CA SER A 48 1.70 -34.92 8.32
C SER A 48 0.76 -36.04 7.87
N LEU A 49 -0.27 -35.74 7.07
CA LEU A 49 -1.19 -36.74 6.48
C LEU A 49 -0.55 -37.46 5.29
N SER A 50 0.31 -36.81 4.51
CA SER A 50 1.07 -37.45 3.42
C SER A 50 2.29 -38.19 3.99
N THR A 51 2.05 -39.36 4.59
CA THR A 51 3.07 -40.12 5.31
C THR A 51 4.29 -40.50 4.45
N PRO A 52 5.52 -40.50 5.01
CA PRO A 52 6.71 -40.97 4.31
C PRO A 52 6.59 -42.43 3.88
N ARG A 53 7.06 -42.73 2.66
CA ARG A 53 7.02 -44.08 2.07
C ARG A 53 8.19 -44.92 2.56
N ASN A 54 8.01 -46.23 2.70
CA ASN A 54 8.97 -47.12 3.36
C ASN A 54 9.40 -48.35 2.55
N ARG A 55 8.96 -48.44 1.29
CA ARG A 55 9.14 -49.61 0.41
C ARG A 55 9.53 -49.15 -0.99
N THR A 56 10.71 -49.55 -1.47
CA THR A 56 11.24 -49.06 -2.76
C THR A 56 11.13 -50.12 -3.85
N CYS A 57 10.78 -49.70 -5.06
CA CYS A 57 10.72 -50.51 -6.27
C CYS A 57 11.57 -49.84 -7.34
N HIS A 58 12.75 -50.39 -7.60
CA HIS A 58 13.66 -49.89 -8.63
C HIS A 58 13.12 -50.28 -10.03
N VAL A 59 13.08 -49.32 -10.95
CA VAL A 59 12.87 -49.59 -12.38
C VAL A 59 14.21 -49.93 -13.00
N ALA A 60 14.35 -51.15 -13.52
CA ALA A 60 15.51 -51.54 -14.31
C ALA A 60 15.36 -51.08 -15.75
N SER A 61 16.39 -50.45 -16.32
CA SER A 61 16.47 -50.11 -17.74
C SER A 61 16.87 -51.34 -18.56
N LEU A 62 16.21 -51.53 -19.70
CA LEU A 62 16.63 -52.44 -20.76
C LEU A 62 17.81 -51.88 -21.56
N GLY A 63 18.06 -50.57 -21.45
CA GLY A 63 19.13 -49.85 -22.13
C GLY A 63 18.96 -49.78 -23.65
N SER A 64 19.95 -49.20 -24.33
CA SER A 64 20.06 -49.14 -25.81
C SER A 64 18.84 -48.57 -26.57
N GLY A 65 17.93 -47.84 -25.91
CA GLY A 65 16.70 -47.32 -26.52
C GLY A 65 15.53 -48.31 -26.59
N LEU A 66 15.58 -49.41 -25.83
CA LEU A 66 14.49 -50.40 -25.72
C LEU A 66 13.37 -49.89 -24.80
N ASP A 67 12.15 -50.42 -24.96
CA ASP A 67 10.95 -49.86 -24.30
C ASP A 67 10.79 -50.29 -22.82
N ASP A 68 11.17 -49.38 -21.92
CA ASP A 68 11.12 -49.57 -20.46
C ASP A 68 9.71 -49.41 -19.86
N SER A 69 8.72 -49.05 -20.68
CA SER A 69 7.30 -48.91 -20.30
C SER A 69 6.77 -50.04 -19.43
N SER A 70 7.12 -51.29 -19.76
CA SER A 70 6.65 -52.48 -19.04
C SER A 70 7.31 -52.63 -17.66
N ALA A 71 8.58 -52.25 -17.52
CA ALA A 71 9.31 -52.25 -16.25
C ALA A 71 8.79 -51.16 -15.31
N LEU A 72 8.53 -49.96 -15.85
CA LEU A 72 7.91 -48.85 -15.12
C LEU A 72 6.54 -49.23 -14.56
N LEU A 73 5.64 -49.77 -15.40
CA LEU A 73 4.31 -50.22 -14.95
C LEU A 73 4.38 -51.35 -13.90
N ALA A 74 5.35 -52.26 -14.01
CA ALA A 74 5.57 -53.31 -13.02
C ALA A 74 6.03 -52.75 -11.66
N ALA A 75 6.96 -51.80 -11.65
CA ALA A 75 7.44 -51.14 -10.43
C ALA A 75 6.33 -50.30 -9.77
N ILE A 76 5.55 -49.54 -10.56
CA ILE A 76 4.37 -48.80 -10.09
C ILE A 76 3.36 -49.74 -9.44
N LYS A 77 2.98 -50.82 -10.12
CA LYS A 77 2.02 -51.80 -9.58
C LYS A 77 2.53 -52.45 -8.29
N SER A 78 3.85 -52.66 -8.18
CA SER A 78 4.46 -53.16 -6.95
C SER A 78 4.37 -52.12 -5.83
N CYS A 79 4.81 -50.87 -6.04
CA CYS A 79 4.94 -49.86 -4.98
C CYS A 79 3.71 -49.00 -4.69
N ASN A 80 2.65 -49.10 -5.49
CA ASN A 80 1.37 -48.46 -5.16
C ASN A 80 0.87 -48.89 -3.77
N ASN A 81 0.25 -47.96 -3.03
CA ASN A 81 -0.02 -48.05 -1.59
C ASN A 81 1.28 -48.07 -0.74
N GLY A 82 1.85 -46.88 -0.50
CA GLY A 82 2.90 -46.65 0.51
C GLY A 82 4.35 -46.78 0.06
N GLY A 83 4.64 -46.89 -1.24
CA GLY A 83 5.99 -47.13 -1.77
C GLY A 83 6.60 -46.00 -2.60
N ILE A 84 7.88 -46.18 -2.95
CA ILE A 84 8.70 -45.31 -3.79
C ILE A 84 9.04 -46.07 -5.08
N VAL A 85 8.70 -45.53 -6.24
CA VAL A 85 9.22 -45.99 -7.53
C VAL A 85 10.51 -45.22 -7.81
N GLN A 86 11.64 -45.92 -7.92
CA GLN A 86 12.93 -45.28 -8.18
C GLN A 86 13.35 -45.46 -9.65
N LEU A 87 13.66 -44.34 -10.29
CA LEU A 87 14.11 -44.17 -11.67
C LEU A 87 15.45 -43.42 -11.64
N ASN A 88 16.53 -44.16 -11.39
CA ASN A 88 17.86 -43.64 -11.10
C ASN A 88 18.93 -43.97 -12.16
N GLU A 89 18.62 -44.82 -13.15
CA GLU A 89 19.52 -45.11 -14.26
C GLU A 89 19.60 -43.96 -15.27
N THR A 90 20.70 -43.91 -16.03
CA THR A 90 21.03 -42.82 -16.96
C THR A 90 19.91 -42.49 -17.95
N LEU A 91 19.21 -43.52 -18.45
CA LEU A 91 18.16 -43.40 -19.46
C LEU A 91 17.12 -44.52 -19.33
N TYR A 92 15.86 -44.13 -19.32
CA TYR A 92 14.68 -44.96 -19.56
C TYR A 92 13.97 -44.47 -20.83
N THR A 93 13.62 -45.38 -21.74
CA THR A 93 12.95 -45.03 -23.00
C THR A 93 11.49 -45.48 -22.98
N ILE A 94 10.57 -44.53 -23.07
CA ILE A 94 9.13 -44.81 -23.11
C ILE A 94 8.66 -44.78 -24.57
N SER A 95 8.27 -45.95 -25.09
CA SER A 95 7.76 -46.13 -26.45
C SER A 95 6.30 -46.59 -26.51
N THR A 96 5.68 -46.89 -25.36
CA THR A 96 4.26 -47.26 -25.26
C THR A 96 3.47 -46.18 -24.50
N ALA A 97 2.21 -45.94 -24.90
CA ALA A 97 1.33 -45.01 -24.20
C ALA A 97 0.87 -45.56 -22.83
N LEU A 98 1.08 -44.81 -21.74
CA LEU A 98 0.88 -45.30 -20.37
C LEU A 98 -0.31 -44.64 -19.67
N ASP A 99 -1.29 -45.46 -19.28
CA ASP A 99 -2.45 -45.07 -18.48
C ASP A 99 -2.18 -45.41 -17.00
N ILE A 100 -1.76 -44.41 -16.22
CA ILE A 100 -1.21 -44.60 -14.86
C ILE A 100 -2.21 -44.05 -13.84
N GLN A 101 -3.33 -44.76 -13.74
CA GLN A 101 -4.50 -44.40 -12.93
C GLN A 101 -4.62 -45.24 -11.66
N SER A 102 -5.48 -44.79 -10.72
CA SER A 102 -5.71 -45.44 -9.42
C SER A 102 -4.45 -45.56 -8.55
N LEU A 103 -3.59 -44.54 -8.59
CA LEU A 103 -2.48 -44.39 -7.65
C LEU A 103 -2.99 -44.00 -6.25
N GLN A 104 -2.30 -44.45 -5.21
CA GLN A 104 -2.61 -44.17 -3.82
C GLN A 104 -1.33 -44.14 -2.99
N SER A 105 -1.02 -42.98 -2.40
CA SER A 105 0.07 -42.80 -1.43
C SER A 105 1.41 -43.34 -1.95
N ILE A 106 1.87 -42.80 -3.08
CA ILE A 106 3.05 -43.30 -3.83
C ILE A 106 3.98 -42.14 -4.19
N ASP A 107 5.28 -42.39 -4.12
CA ASP A 107 6.31 -41.40 -4.45
C ASP A 107 7.18 -41.89 -5.63
N PHE A 108 7.75 -40.96 -6.39
CA PHE A 108 8.60 -41.20 -7.55
C PHE A 108 9.93 -40.46 -7.39
N ASP A 109 11.00 -41.22 -7.14
CA ASP A 109 12.40 -40.73 -7.14
C ASP A 109 12.96 -40.83 -8.56
N ILE A 110 12.77 -39.77 -9.34
CA ILE A 110 13.23 -39.59 -10.72
C ILE A 110 14.52 -38.77 -10.68
N SER A 111 15.65 -39.48 -10.55
CA SER A 111 17.01 -38.92 -10.60
C SER A 111 17.69 -39.16 -11.95
N GLY A 112 17.21 -40.14 -12.74
CA GLY A 112 17.64 -40.45 -14.10
C GLY A 112 17.02 -39.57 -15.20
N THR A 113 17.08 -40.05 -16.45
CA THR A 113 16.37 -39.45 -17.60
C THR A 113 15.28 -40.37 -18.10
N ILE A 114 14.05 -39.87 -18.24
CA ILE A 114 12.96 -40.54 -18.95
C ILE A 114 12.82 -39.84 -20.32
N GLN A 115 12.95 -40.57 -21.42
CA GLN A 115 12.85 -40.03 -22.78
C GLN A 115 11.76 -40.74 -23.59
N PHE A 116 10.95 -39.98 -24.32
CA PHE A 116 9.95 -40.53 -25.22
C PHE A 116 10.52 -40.88 -26.60
N SER A 117 10.03 -41.97 -27.19
CA SER A 117 10.44 -42.36 -28.54
C SER A 117 9.95 -41.34 -29.59
N PRO A 118 10.74 -41.02 -30.64
CA PRO A 118 10.37 -40.02 -31.64
C PRO A 118 9.38 -40.56 -32.70
N ASN A 119 8.65 -41.66 -32.41
CA ASN A 119 7.83 -42.37 -33.38
C ASN A 119 6.47 -41.68 -33.59
N ILE A 120 6.45 -40.61 -34.38
CA ILE A 120 5.27 -39.81 -34.70
C ILE A 120 4.08 -40.69 -35.10
N SER A 121 4.28 -41.66 -36.01
CA SER A 121 3.21 -42.52 -36.53
C SER A 121 2.59 -43.45 -35.47
N TYR A 122 3.39 -43.93 -34.52
CA TYR A 122 2.86 -44.66 -33.36
C TYR A 122 2.06 -43.72 -32.45
N TRP A 123 2.65 -42.57 -32.09
CA TRP A 123 2.08 -41.67 -31.11
C TRP A 123 0.82 -40.95 -31.59
N THR A 124 0.71 -40.55 -32.85
CA THR A 124 -0.55 -40.01 -33.41
C THR A 124 -1.69 -41.03 -33.28
N SER A 125 -1.38 -42.32 -33.47
CA SER A 125 -2.34 -43.43 -33.42
C SER A 125 -2.70 -43.90 -32.00
N ASN A 126 -1.77 -43.82 -31.03
CA ASN A 126 -1.90 -44.46 -29.71
C ASN A 126 -1.93 -43.50 -28.49
N SER A 127 -1.66 -42.20 -28.68
CA SER A 127 -1.77 -41.22 -27.58
C SER A 127 -3.20 -41.08 -27.06
N PHE A 128 -3.34 -40.88 -25.75
CA PHE A 128 -4.61 -40.56 -25.10
C PHE A 128 -5.18 -39.28 -25.70
N LYS A 129 -6.49 -39.25 -25.97
CA LYS A 129 -7.17 -38.13 -26.64
C LYS A 129 -8.11 -37.42 -25.67
N TYR A 130 -8.09 -36.09 -25.71
CA TYR A 130 -8.93 -35.23 -24.89
C TYR A 130 -9.84 -34.39 -25.80
N ALA A 131 -11.12 -34.33 -25.48
CA ALA A 131 -12.08 -33.54 -26.25
C ALA A 131 -11.76 -32.04 -26.19
N PHE A 132 -11.22 -31.56 -25.07
CA PHE A 132 -10.79 -30.17 -24.91
C PHE A 132 -9.65 -29.84 -25.89
N GLN A 133 -9.93 -28.90 -26.80
CA GLN A 133 -9.03 -28.43 -27.86
C GLN A 133 -8.42 -29.54 -28.74
N ASN A 134 -9.07 -30.71 -28.83
CA ASN A 134 -8.59 -31.91 -29.56
C ASN A 134 -7.14 -32.31 -29.17
N SER A 135 -6.81 -32.12 -27.90
CA SER A 135 -5.46 -32.36 -27.38
C SER A 135 -5.16 -33.85 -27.18
N SER A 136 -3.89 -34.21 -27.03
CA SER A 136 -3.47 -35.60 -26.84
C SER A 136 -2.24 -35.71 -25.93
N ALA A 137 -1.92 -36.89 -25.40
CA ALA A 137 -0.82 -37.06 -24.43
C ALA A 137 -0.05 -38.38 -24.58
N PHE A 138 1.23 -38.38 -24.20
CA PHE A 138 2.05 -39.59 -24.11
C PHE A 138 1.59 -40.55 -22.99
N TRP A 139 1.29 -39.98 -21.82
CA TRP A 139 0.87 -40.69 -20.62
C TRP A 139 -0.07 -39.81 -19.78
N GLN A 140 -0.82 -40.43 -18.86
CA GLN A 140 -1.70 -39.74 -17.93
C GLN A 140 -1.62 -40.36 -16.53
N TRP A 141 -1.64 -39.51 -15.51
CA TRP A 141 -1.42 -39.89 -14.11
C TRP A 141 -2.60 -39.48 -13.23
N GLY A 142 -3.13 -40.38 -12.40
CA GLY A 142 -4.28 -40.06 -11.54
C GLY A 142 -4.45 -40.98 -10.33
N GLY A 143 -5.15 -40.47 -9.31
CA GLY A 143 -5.23 -41.06 -7.98
C GLY A 143 -4.91 -40.06 -6.86
N ASN A 144 -4.63 -40.56 -5.66
CA ASN A 144 -4.47 -39.72 -4.46
C ASN A 144 -3.07 -39.81 -3.85
N ASP A 145 -2.60 -38.73 -3.22
CA ASP A 145 -1.34 -38.68 -2.46
C ASP A 145 -0.12 -39.13 -3.29
N ILE A 146 0.14 -38.41 -4.40
CA ILE A 146 1.16 -38.76 -5.42
C ILE A 146 2.27 -37.70 -5.45
N ASN A 147 3.54 -38.10 -5.32
CA ASN A 147 4.66 -37.16 -5.29
C ASN A 147 5.76 -37.51 -6.31
N TRP A 148 6.17 -36.55 -7.15
CA TRP A 148 7.27 -36.69 -8.12
C TRP A 148 8.43 -35.77 -7.79
N TYR A 149 9.64 -36.30 -7.67
CA TYR A 149 10.85 -35.52 -7.35
C TYR A 149 12.13 -36.19 -7.87
N GLY A 150 13.32 -35.62 -7.62
CA GLY A 150 14.60 -36.36 -7.71
C GLY A 150 15.73 -35.69 -8.49
N GLY A 151 15.55 -34.52 -9.10
CA GLY A 151 16.60 -33.83 -9.86
C GLY A 151 16.78 -34.28 -11.31
N GLY A 152 16.10 -35.35 -11.72
CA GLY A 152 16.17 -35.97 -13.04
C GLY A 152 15.46 -35.19 -14.15
N THR A 153 15.35 -35.81 -15.32
CA THR A 153 14.87 -35.18 -16.57
C THR A 153 13.77 -35.97 -17.24
N ILE A 154 12.72 -35.30 -17.71
CA ILE A 154 11.70 -35.83 -18.62
C ILE A 154 11.88 -35.16 -20.00
N ASP A 155 12.13 -35.96 -21.03
CA ASP A 155 12.50 -35.53 -22.38
C ASP A 155 11.46 -35.96 -23.41
N GLY A 156 10.69 -34.99 -23.92
CA GLY A 156 9.64 -35.24 -24.90
C GLY A 156 10.11 -35.52 -26.33
N ASN A 157 11.43 -35.40 -26.58
CA ASN A 157 12.03 -35.68 -27.89
C ASN A 157 11.36 -34.90 -29.06
N GLY A 158 11.06 -33.62 -28.81
CA GLY A 158 10.16 -32.79 -29.60
C GLY A 158 10.64 -32.32 -30.98
N GLN A 159 11.95 -32.31 -31.29
CA GLN A 159 12.45 -31.74 -32.55
C GLN A 159 11.81 -32.36 -33.82
N PRO A 160 11.67 -33.69 -33.96
CA PRO A 160 10.99 -34.28 -35.11
C PRO A 160 9.52 -33.86 -35.22
N TRP A 161 8.86 -33.58 -34.09
CA TRP A 161 7.47 -33.11 -34.05
C TRP A 161 7.36 -31.65 -34.47
N TRP A 162 8.27 -30.78 -34.06
CA TRP A 162 8.32 -29.38 -34.54
C TRP A 162 8.65 -29.33 -36.04
N ASP A 163 9.60 -30.16 -36.49
CA ASP A 163 9.98 -30.29 -37.90
C ASP A 163 8.87 -30.91 -38.78
N ALA A 164 7.93 -31.65 -38.19
CA ALA A 164 6.76 -32.18 -38.88
C ALA A 164 5.60 -31.17 -38.87
N PHE A 165 5.33 -30.51 -37.74
CA PHE A 165 4.26 -29.50 -37.61
C PHE A 165 4.52 -28.24 -38.45
N ALA A 166 5.80 -27.89 -38.69
CA ALA A 166 6.19 -26.85 -39.64
C ALA A 166 5.86 -27.19 -41.11
N LYS A 167 5.51 -28.45 -41.42
CA LYS A 167 5.08 -28.93 -42.75
C LYS A 167 3.58 -29.22 -42.81
N ASP A 168 3.00 -29.65 -41.70
CA ASP A 168 1.58 -29.96 -41.53
C ASP A 168 1.09 -29.48 -40.16
N SER A 169 0.42 -28.32 -40.12
CA SER A 169 -0.15 -27.74 -38.91
C SER A 169 -1.42 -28.45 -38.42
N SER A 170 -1.92 -29.47 -39.13
CA SER A 170 -3.00 -30.34 -38.64
C SER A 170 -2.49 -31.50 -37.78
N LEU A 171 -1.17 -31.72 -37.72
CA LEU A 171 -0.55 -32.78 -36.93
C LEU A 171 -0.83 -32.61 -35.42
N ALA A 172 -1.68 -33.48 -34.88
CA ALA A 172 -1.91 -33.59 -33.44
C ALA A 172 -0.64 -34.08 -32.73
N ARG A 173 -0.13 -33.27 -31.80
CA ARG A 173 1.10 -33.51 -31.04
C ARG A 173 0.77 -33.85 -29.57
N PRO A 174 1.45 -34.83 -28.95
CA PRO A 174 1.20 -35.18 -27.56
C PRO A 174 1.82 -34.19 -26.56
N ILE A 175 1.05 -33.88 -25.52
CA ILE A 175 1.47 -33.21 -24.29
C ILE A 175 2.46 -34.12 -23.54
N LEU A 176 3.50 -33.52 -22.95
CA LEU A 176 4.59 -34.26 -22.32
C LEU A 176 4.20 -34.93 -20.98
N PHE A 177 3.41 -34.27 -20.15
CA PHE A 177 2.94 -34.80 -18.86
C PHE A 177 1.49 -34.39 -18.59
N VAL A 178 0.67 -35.31 -18.08
CA VAL A 178 -0.72 -35.01 -17.72
C VAL A 178 -1.08 -35.55 -16.34
N MET A 179 -1.47 -34.65 -15.44
CA MET A 179 -2.17 -34.98 -14.21
C MET A 179 -3.67 -35.00 -14.53
N ASN A 180 -4.28 -36.19 -14.53
CA ASN A 180 -5.68 -36.42 -14.88
C ASN A 180 -6.37 -37.13 -13.71
N GLY A 181 -7.10 -36.38 -12.89
CA GLY A 181 -7.72 -36.90 -11.67
C GLY A 181 -6.74 -37.11 -10.50
N VAL A 182 -5.78 -36.21 -10.31
CA VAL A 182 -4.90 -36.20 -9.13
C VAL A 182 -5.59 -35.48 -7.98
N THR A 183 -5.63 -36.08 -6.79
CA THR A 183 -6.13 -35.42 -5.55
C THR A 183 -5.08 -35.47 -4.46
N GLY A 184 -4.49 -34.32 -4.12
CA GLY A 184 -3.38 -34.22 -3.18
C GLY A 184 -2.10 -34.78 -3.79
N GLY A 185 -1.28 -33.92 -4.41
CA GLY A 185 -0.02 -34.34 -5.02
C GLY A 185 1.02 -33.23 -5.11
N SER A 186 2.26 -33.62 -5.34
CA SER A 186 3.35 -32.67 -5.54
C SER A 186 4.31 -33.06 -6.66
N MET A 187 4.87 -32.07 -7.34
CA MET A 187 5.96 -32.25 -8.30
C MET A 187 7.06 -31.24 -8.01
N SER A 188 8.29 -31.69 -7.80
CA SER A 188 9.37 -30.77 -7.43
C SER A 188 10.76 -31.12 -7.95
N ASN A 189 11.56 -30.08 -8.19
CA ASN A 189 12.98 -30.21 -8.54
C ASN A 189 13.26 -31.10 -9.76
N LEU A 190 12.37 -31.11 -10.76
CA LEU A 190 12.54 -31.88 -12.00
C LEU A 190 12.79 -30.97 -13.21
N LYS A 191 13.52 -31.51 -14.19
CA LYS A 191 13.74 -30.88 -15.49
C LYS A 191 12.78 -31.48 -16.51
N MET A 192 12.16 -30.65 -17.32
CA MET A 192 11.38 -31.05 -18.49
C MET A 192 11.94 -30.36 -19.72
N LYS A 193 12.12 -31.09 -20.82
CA LYS A 193 12.65 -30.49 -22.05
C LYS A 193 12.02 -31.08 -23.31
N SER A 194 12.13 -30.31 -24.39
CA SER A 194 11.76 -30.74 -25.74
C SER A 194 10.37 -31.38 -25.86
N PRO A 195 9.29 -30.74 -25.38
CA PRO A 195 7.95 -31.31 -25.48
C PRO A 195 7.46 -31.24 -26.95
N PRO A 196 6.70 -32.22 -27.46
CA PRO A 196 6.08 -32.11 -28.78
C PRO A 196 5.03 -31.01 -28.83
N ASN A 197 4.26 -30.85 -27.76
CA ASN A 197 3.20 -29.86 -27.57
C ASN A 197 3.39 -29.18 -26.21
N TRP A 198 2.32 -28.91 -25.44
CA TRP A 198 2.42 -28.42 -24.06
C TRP A 198 3.31 -29.31 -23.19
N PHE A 199 3.97 -28.72 -22.20
CA PHE A 199 4.71 -29.46 -21.18
C PHE A 199 3.76 -30.21 -20.26
N ASN A 200 2.84 -29.50 -19.61
CA ASN A 200 2.00 -30.04 -18.54
C ASN A 200 0.54 -29.68 -18.72
N PHE A 201 -0.34 -30.66 -18.52
CA PHE A 201 -1.78 -30.44 -18.41
C PHE A 201 -2.27 -31.00 -17.07
N ILE A 202 -2.84 -30.14 -16.24
CA ILE A 202 -3.49 -30.48 -14.98
C ILE A 202 -4.99 -30.40 -15.20
N THR A 203 -5.61 -31.57 -15.36
CA THR A 203 -7.02 -31.75 -15.72
C THR A 203 -7.77 -32.53 -14.63
N GLY A 204 -8.97 -32.09 -14.27
CA GLY A 204 -9.85 -32.77 -13.31
C GLY A 204 -9.23 -33.01 -11.93
N SER A 205 -8.26 -32.18 -11.52
CA SER A 205 -7.38 -32.44 -10.37
C SER A 205 -7.55 -31.40 -9.25
N GLN A 206 -7.25 -31.80 -8.01
CA GLN A 206 -7.36 -30.94 -6.84
C GLN A 206 -6.16 -31.10 -5.91
N ASP A 207 -5.77 -30.02 -5.20
CA ASP A 207 -4.67 -30.03 -4.24
C ASP A 207 -3.34 -30.48 -4.90
N VAL A 208 -2.77 -29.61 -5.73
CA VAL A 208 -1.52 -29.88 -6.45
C VAL A 208 -0.47 -28.81 -6.17
N LEU A 209 0.72 -29.23 -5.72
CA LEU A 209 1.85 -28.35 -5.39
C LEU A 209 3.05 -28.59 -6.31
N VAL A 210 3.41 -27.60 -7.13
CA VAL A 210 4.56 -27.63 -8.05
C VAL A 210 5.63 -26.64 -7.58
N SER A 211 6.88 -27.07 -7.42
CA SER A 211 7.97 -26.20 -6.91
C SER A 211 9.36 -26.57 -7.43
N GLY A 212 10.15 -25.62 -7.92
CA GLY A 212 11.56 -25.87 -8.29
C GLY A 212 11.76 -26.48 -9.68
N MET A 213 10.82 -26.25 -10.62
CA MET A 213 10.85 -26.90 -11.93
C MET A 213 11.70 -26.12 -12.94
N THR A 214 12.38 -26.83 -13.85
CA THR A 214 13.06 -26.24 -15.00
C THR A 214 12.45 -26.78 -16.29
N LEU A 215 11.83 -25.93 -17.10
CA LEU A 215 11.20 -26.30 -18.37
C LEU A 215 11.92 -25.61 -19.54
N THR A 216 12.31 -26.37 -20.57
CA THR A 216 13.11 -25.84 -21.70
C THR A 216 12.71 -26.42 -23.07
N ALA A 217 12.10 -25.60 -23.92
CA ALA A 217 11.74 -25.92 -25.30
C ALA A 217 12.53 -25.03 -26.28
N VAL A 218 13.63 -25.56 -26.82
CA VAL A 218 14.52 -24.83 -27.74
C VAL A 218 14.77 -25.69 -28.98
N THR A 219 14.42 -25.14 -30.15
CA THR A 219 14.70 -25.76 -31.46
C THR A 219 16.19 -25.69 -31.81
N ASN A 220 16.70 -26.70 -32.50
CA ASN A 220 18.08 -26.75 -33.01
C ASN A 220 18.20 -26.22 -34.46
N ASN A 221 17.09 -25.79 -35.06
CA ASN A 221 17.03 -25.32 -36.44
C ASN A 221 16.04 -24.14 -36.59
N SER A 222 15.70 -23.74 -37.82
CA SER A 222 14.82 -22.60 -38.11
C SER A 222 13.32 -22.86 -37.91
N ASN A 223 12.89 -24.11 -37.67
CA ASN A 223 11.48 -24.43 -37.46
C ASN A 223 11.07 -23.97 -36.05
N PRO A 224 10.04 -23.11 -35.91
CA PRO A 224 9.64 -22.59 -34.62
C PRO A 224 9.00 -23.69 -33.77
N VAL A 225 9.34 -23.70 -32.49
CA VAL A 225 8.51 -24.36 -31.49
C VAL A 225 7.15 -23.63 -31.46
N LYS A 226 6.06 -24.38 -31.31
CA LYS A 226 4.68 -23.88 -31.26
C LYS A 226 3.92 -24.63 -30.18
N ASN A 227 3.11 -23.93 -29.38
CA ASN A 227 2.31 -24.54 -28.32
C ASN A 227 3.20 -25.36 -27.37
N SER A 228 4.20 -24.70 -26.80
CA SER A 228 5.08 -25.27 -25.76
C SER A 228 4.69 -24.75 -24.36
N ASP A 229 3.38 -24.60 -24.16
CA ASP A 229 2.75 -24.05 -22.96
C ASP A 229 3.29 -24.75 -21.69
N GLY A 230 3.66 -23.97 -20.67
CA GLY A 230 4.40 -24.48 -19.50
C GLY A 230 3.53 -25.28 -18.54
N TRP A 231 2.35 -24.73 -18.19
CA TRP A 231 1.37 -25.33 -17.28
C TRP A 231 -0.06 -24.94 -17.68
N ASP A 232 -0.80 -25.90 -18.21
CA ASP A 232 -2.23 -25.76 -18.49
C ASP A 232 -3.07 -26.31 -17.34
N THR A 233 -4.01 -25.51 -16.83
CA THR A 233 -4.96 -25.92 -15.78
C THR A 233 -6.39 -25.94 -16.34
N TYR A 234 -7.14 -27.01 -16.10
CA TYR A 234 -8.50 -27.23 -16.63
C TYR A 234 -9.34 -28.09 -15.68
N LEU A 235 -10.61 -27.74 -15.43
CA LEU A 235 -11.48 -28.47 -14.49
C LEU A 235 -10.82 -28.78 -13.13
N SER A 236 -9.96 -27.90 -12.63
CA SER A 236 -9.03 -28.19 -11.53
C SER A 236 -8.99 -27.07 -10.49
N SER A 237 -8.69 -27.40 -9.23
CA SER A 237 -8.78 -26.42 -8.14
C SER A 237 -7.72 -26.60 -7.05
N HIS A 238 -7.46 -25.54 -6.28
CA HIS A 238 -6.47 -25.58 -5.19
C HIS A 238 -5.08 -26.02 -5.69
N ILE A 239 -4.44 -25.17 -6.48
CA ILE A 239 -3.11 -25.43 -7.07
C ILE A 239 -2.13 -24.35 -6.61
N THR A 240 -0.88 -24.71 -6.35
CA THR A 240 0.24 -23.76 -6.25
C THR A 240 1.32 -24.13 -7.25
N LEU A 241 1.67 -23.20 -8.15
CA LEU A 241 2.83 -23.30 -9.03
C LEU A 241 3.88 -22.29 -8.56
N GLN A 242 5.08 -22.73 -8.18
CA GLN A 242 6.07 -21.82 -7.62
C GLN A 242 7.54 -22.08 -8.00
N ASN A 243 8.39 -21.08 -7.78
CA ASN A 243 9.85 -21.18 -7.75
C ASN A 243 10.45 -21.90 -8.98
N SER A 244 10.01 -21.55 -10.19
CA SER A 244 10.30 -22.34 -11.41
C SER A 244 10.85 -21.48 -12.55
N THR A 245 11.67 -22.06 -13.43
CA THR A 245 12.22 -21.39 -14.62
C THR A 245 11.65 -22.02 -15.89
N ILE A 246 11.09 -21.22 -16.78
CA ILE A 246 10.38 -21.69 -17.99
C ILE A 246 10.95 -20.98 -19.23
N ILE A 247 11.58 -21.73 -20.12
CA ILE A 247 12.03 -21.26 -21.44
C ILE A 247 11.15 -21.96 -22.48
N ASN A 248 10.23 -21.22 -23.08
CA ASN A 248 9.26 -21.76 -24.04
C ASN A 248 8.90 -20.73 -25.12
N THR A 249 7.84 -21.01 -25.89
CA THR A 249 7.38 -20.20 -27.04
C THR A 249 5.86 -20.09 -27.10
N ASP A 250 5.17 -20.27 -25.97
CA ASP A 250 3.73 -20.11 -25.82
C ASP A 250 3.40 -19.77 -24.34
N ASP A 251 2.17 -19.88 -23.86
CA ASP A 251 1.80 -19.48 -22.48
C ASP A 251 2.75 -20.04 -21.41
N CYS A 252 3.22 -19.22 -20.46
CA CYS A 252 4.07 -19.70 -19.35
C CYS A 252 3.25 -20.53 -18.35
N VAL A 253 2.07 -20.00 -18.01
CA VAL A 253 0.99 -20.69 -17.29
C VAL A 253 -0.32 -20.27 -17.97
N SER A 254 -1.24 -21.21 -18.17
CA SER A 254 -2.51 -20.99 -18.84
C SER A 254 -3.69 -21.54 -18.03
N PHE A 255 -4.68 -20.70 -17.75
CA PHE A 255 -5.87 -21.05 -16.98
C PHE A 255 -7.05 -21.28 -17.93
N LYS A 256 -7.24 -22.54 -18.32
CA LYS A 256 -8.35 -23.00 -19.15
C LYS A 256 -9.62 -23.20 -18.26
N PRO A 257 -10.81 -23.48 -18.84
CA PRO A 257 -12.08 -23.41 -18.11
C PRO A 257 -12.19 -24.28 -16.85
N ASN A 258 -12.95 -23.77 -15.88
CA ASN A 258 -13.19 -24.29 -14.53
C ASN A 258 -11.89 -24.53 -13.74
N SER A 259 -11.00 -23.55 -13.78
CA SER A 259 -9.79 -23.48 -12.95
C SER A 259 -10.01 -22.50 -11.79
N SER A 260 -9.79 -22.92 -10.54
CA SER A 260 -10.08 -22.06 -9.38
C SER A 260 -9.19 -22.22 -8.15
N SER A 261 -9.06 -21.15 -7.34
CA SER A 261 -8.20 -21.13 -6.14
C SER A 261 -6.74 -21.51 -6.45
N ILE A 262 -6.06 -20.72 -7.29
CA ILE A 262 -4.70 -21.04 -7.77
C ILE A 262 -3.70 -19.92 -7.48
N ILE A 263 -2.55 -20.29 -6.92
CA ILE A 263 -1.41 -19.39 -6.69
C ILE A 263 -0.31 -19.68 -7.71
N VAL A 264 0.26 -18.61 -8.30
CA VAL A 264 1.44 -18.68 -9.19
C VAL A 264 2.49 -17.70 -8.70
N GLN A 265 3.59 -18.18 -8.11
CA GLN A 265 4.58 -17.31 -7.45
C GLN A 265 6.06 -17.60 -7.73
N ASN A 266 6.87 -16.55 -7.88
CA ASN A 266 8.32 -16.65 -8.08
C ASN A 266 8.73 -17.47 -9.32
N ILE A 267 7.99 -17.36 -10.42
CA ILE A 267 8.34 -17.98 -11.72
C ILE A 267 9.11 -16.98 -12.59
N ASP A 268 10.18 -17.44 -13.25
CA ASP A 268 10.92 -16.71 -14.28
C ASP A 268 10.67 -17.35 -15.65
N CYS A 269 9.89 -16.70 -16.52
CA CYS A 269 9.61 -17.18 -17.87
C CYS A 269 10.33 -16.36 -18.94
N THR A 270 10.88 -17.02 -19.97
CA THR A 270 11.54 -16.38 -21.11
C THR A 270 10.99 -16.90 -22.44
N GLY A 271 10.60 -15.98 -23.34
CA GLY A 271 10.11 -16.29 -24.70
C GLY A 271 8.61 -16.62 -24.80
N SER A 272 7.87 -16.48 -23.70
CA SER A 272 6.51 -17.00 -23.54
C SER A 272 5.41 -16.15 -24.20
N HIS A 273 4.15 -16.57 -24.08
CA HIS A 273 2.97 -15.73 -24.32
C HIS A 273 2.34 -15.16 -23.03
N GLY A 274 3.10 -15.15 -21.93
CA GLY A 274 2.72 -14.57 -20.63
C GLY A 274 2.05 -15.55 -19.66
N ILE A 275 1.58 -15.03 -18.53
CA ILE A 275 0.73 -15.77 -17.58
C ILE A 275 -0.73 -15.44 -17.90
N SER A 276 -1.44 -16.43 -18.45
CA SER A 276 -2.64 -16.25 -19.29
C SER A 276 -3.91 -16.83 -18.69
N ILE A 277 -4.89 -15.99 -18.36
CA ILE A 277 -6.28 -16.46 -18.23
C ILE A 277 -6.83 -16.78 -19.64
N GLY A 278 -7.30 -17.99 -19.85
CA GLY A 278 -7.98 -18.42 -21.09
C GLY A 278 -7.09 -18.99 -22.21
N SER A 279 -7.57 -19.09 -23.45
CA SER A 279 -8.81 -18.48 -23.96
C SER A 279 -10.09 -19.09 -23.41
N LEU A 280 -11.07 -18.25 -23.02
CA LEU A 280 -12.40 -18.64 -22.54
C LEU A 280 -13.52 -18.11 -23.44
N GLY A 281 -14.70 -18.72 -23.39
CA GLY A 281 -15.89 -18.37 -24.18
C GLY A 281 -15.91 -18.95 -25.60
N GLN A 282 -15.08 -19.97 -25.87
CA GLN A 282 -14.80 -20.43 -27.25
C GLN A 282 -15.97 -21.14 -27.94
N TYR A 283 -16.85 -21.80 -27.18
CA TYR A 283 -17.87 -22.71 -27.73
C TYR A 283 -19.29 -22.29 -27.32
N VAL A 284 -20.18 -22.11 -28.30
CA VAL A 284 -21.59 -21.77 -28.07
C VAL A 284 -22.28 -22.85 -27.22
N GLY A 285 -22.91 -22.44 -26.12
CA GLY A 285 -23.60 -23.35 -25.20
C GLY A 285 -22.70 -24.04 -24.18
N VAL A 286 -21.41 -23.66 -24.13
CA VAL A 286 -20.50 -24.00 -23.03
C VAL A 286 -20.31 -22.78 -22.15
N THR A 287 -20.35 -23.00 -20.83
CA THR A 287 -20.09 -21.99 -19.81
C THR A 287 -18.69 -22.20 -19.23
N ASP A 288 -17.82 -21.20 -19.38
CA ASP A 288 -16.42 -21.22 -18.93
C ASP A 288 -16.24 -20.34 -17.67
N ILE A 289 -15.69 -20.90 -16.59
CA ILE A 289 -15.44 -20.16 -15.33
C ILE A 289 -13.94 -20.18 -14.99
N VAL A 290 -13.35 -19.05 -14.60
CA VAL A 290 -12.03 -19.00 -13.94
C VAL A 290 -12.09 -18.01 -12.79
N GLU A 291 -11.68 -18.44 -11.59
CA GLU A 291 -11.87 -17.64 -10.37
C GLU A 291 -10.82 -17.85 -9.27
N ASP A 292 -10.62 -16.85 -8.42
CA ASP A 292 -9.71 -16.89 -7.27
C ASP A 292 -8.26 -17.24 -7.65
N ILE A 293 -7.66 -16.44 -8.54
CA ILE A 293 -6.30 -16.67 -9.07
C ILE A 293 -5.38 -15.53 -8.61
N TYR A 294 -4.28 -15.87 -7.92
CA TYR A 294 -3.28 -14.90 -7.46
C TYR A 294 -1.89 -15.18 -8.06
N ILE A 295 -1.43 -14.25 -8.90
CA ILE A 295 -0.15 -14.30 -9.62
C ILE A 295 0.80 -13.29 -8.96
N TYR A 296 1.84 -13.75 -8.25
CA TYR A 296 2.68 -12.92 -7.38
C TYR A 296 4.20 -13.02 -7.67
N ASN A 297 4.89 -11.88 -7.75
CA ASN A 297 6.36 -11.80 -7.85
C ASN A 297 6.93 -12.68 -8.99
N ASN A 298 6.35 -12.57 -10.19
CA ASN A 298 6.81 -13.31 -11.37
C ASN A 298 7.59 -12.40 -12.32
N LYS A 299 8.61 -12.96 -12.96
CA LYS A 299 9.45 -12.28 -13.95
C LYS A 299 9.16 -12.85 -15.33
N LEU A 300 8.83 -11.97 -16.27
CA LEU A 300 8.69 -12.31 -17.67
C LEU A 300 9.83 -11.65 -18.46
N SER A 301 10.23 -12.27 -19.56
CA SER A 301 11.35 -11.80 -20.37
C SER A 301 11.17 -12.17 -21.84
N LYS A 302 11.17 -11.17 -22.73
CA LYS A 302 11.04 -11.35 -24.19
C LYS A 302 9.80 -12.15 -24.62
N SER A 303 8.73 -12.03 -23.85
CA SER A 303 7.42 -12.67 -24.08
C SER A 303 6.53 -11.76 -24.96
N SER A 304 5.45 -12.29 -25.55
CA SER A 304 4.46 -11.41 -26.18
C SER A 304 3.70 -10.56 -25.15
N ASP A 305 3.44 -11.14 -23.98
CA ASP A 305 2.67 -10.51 -22.92
C ASP A 305 3.30 -10.89 -21.57
N ALA A 306 3.21 -10.05 -20.54
CA ALA A 306 3.60 -10.42 -19.19
C ALA A 306 2.42 -10.95 -18.36
N ALA A 307 1.41 -10.10 -18.14
CA ALA A 307 0.10 -10.49 -17.59
C ALA A 307 -0.95 -10.49 -18.71
N ARG A 308 -1.78 -11.55 -18.79
CA ARG A 308 -2.66 -11.75 -19.95
C ARG A 308 -4.04 -12.32 -19.61
N ILE A 309 -5.09 -11.76 -20.20
CA ILE A 309 -6.47 -12.29 -20.15
C ILE A 309 -7.04 -12.37 -21.57
N LYS A 310 -7.31 -13.60 -22.04
CA LYS A 310 -7.84 -13.93 -23.37
C LYS A 310 -9.27 -14.43 -23.26
N VAL A 311 -10.22 -13.67 -23.82
CA VAL A 311 -11.63 -14.04 -23.89
C VAL A 311 -12.16 -13.85 -25.31
N TRP A 312 -12.84 -14.86 -25.84
CA TRP A 312 -13.46 -14.82 -27.17
C TRP A 312 -14.64 -13.84 -27.19
N ALA A 313 -14.88 -13.24 -28.36
CA ALA A 313 -16.08 -12.45 -28.60
C ALA A 313 -17.34 -13.33 -28.72
N GLY A 314 -18.48 -12.73 -29.07
CA GLY A 314 -19.69 -13.44 -29.47
C GLY A 314 -19.49 -14.24 -30.75
N ALA A 315 -20.36 -15.23 -30.99
CA ALA A 315 -20.31 -16.05 -32.19
C ALA A 315 -20.72 -15.24 -33.42
N VAL A 316 -19.75 -14.97 -34.30
CA VAL A 316 -19.96 -14.31 -35.60
C VAL A 316 -20.56 -15.33 -36.57
N PRO A 317 -21.79 -15.15 -37.11
CA PRO A 317 -22.40 -16.11 -38.01
C PRO A 317 -21.61 -16.35 -39.29
N ASN A 318 -21.65 -17.58 -39.78
CA ASN A 318 -21.18 -17.96 -41.11
C ASN A 318 -22.03 -17.29 -42.21
N SER A 319 -21.56 -17.35 -43.47
CA SER A 319 -22.25 -16.77 -44.63
C SER A 319 -23.61 -17.40 -44.97
N ASP A 320 -23.92 -18.58 -44.41
CA ASP A 320 -25.23 -19.25 -44.48
C ASP A 320 -26.14 -18.95 -43.28
N GLY A 321 -25.68 -18.14 -42.32
CA GLY A 321 -26.38 -17.82 -41.08
C GLY A 321 -26.21 -18.85 -39.95
N SER A 322 -25.46 -19.95 -40.16
CA SER A 322 -25.13 -20.89 -39.09
C SER A 322 -24.12 -20.29 -38.10
N LEU A 323 -24.12 -20.76 -36.84
CA LEU A 323 -23.10 -20.35 -35.87
C LEU A 323 -21.83 -21.20 -36.05
N PRO A 324 -20.62 -20.59 -36.02
CA PRO A 324 -19.37 -21.32 -36.17
C PRO A 324 -19.05 -22.17 -34.94
N TYR A 325 -18.53 -23.37 -35.16
CA TYR A 325 -18.03 -24.22 -34.08
C TYR A 325 -16.64 -23.77 -33.63
N GLY A 326 -16.48 -23.42 -32.36
CA GLY A 326 -15.18 -23.12 -31.74
C GLY A 326 -14.59 -21.74 -32.06
N ALA A 327 -15.41 -20.77 -32.48
CA ALA A 327 -14.98 -19.41 -32.83
C ALA A 327 -15.66 -18.30 -31.99
N GLY A 328 -16.07 -18.63 -30.75
CA GLY A 328 -16.65 -17.70 -29.77
C GLY A 328 -18.12 -17.96 -29.43
N GLY A 329 -18.68 -17.09 -28.59
CA GLY A 329 -20.09 -17.11 -28.21
C GLY A 329 -20.50 -18.13 -27.13
N GLY A 330 -19.54 -18.73 -26.42
CA GLY A 330 -19.77 -19.27 -25.08
C GLY A 330 -20.02 -18.15 -24.06
N ASP A 331 -20.45 -18.51 -22.86
CA ASP A 331 -20.72 -17.60 -21.74
C ASP A 331 -19.97 -18.04 -20.47
N GLY A 332 -20.14 -17.30 -19.36
CA GLY A 332 -19.44 -17.57 -18.10
C GLY A 332 -18.74 -16.35 -17.52
N ILE A 333 -17.72 -16.58 -16.69
CA ILE A 333 -17.12 -15.52 -15.86
C ILE A 333 -15.62 -15.73 -15.59
N VAL A 334 -14.87 -14.62 -15.63
CA VAL A 334 -13.56 -14.45 -15.01
C VAL A 334 -13.74 -13.54 -13.80
N ARG A 335 -13.36 -13.96 -12.60
CA ARG A 335 -13.47 -13.11 -11.39
C ARG A 335 -12.36 -13.32 -10.37
N ASN A 336 -12.10 -12.31 -9.54
CA ASN A 336 -11.11 -12.33 -8.46
C ASN A 336 -9.72 -12.78 -8.96
N ILE A 337 -9.15 -12.01 -9.88
CA ILE A 337 -7.84 -12.27 -10.50
C ILE A 337 -6.88 -11.16 -10.09
N THR A 338 -5.80 -11.50 -9.39
CA THR A 338 -4.76 -10.53 -9.02
C THR A 338 -3.42 -10.87 -9.68
N TYR A 339 -2.83 -9.90 -10.39
CA TYR A 339 -1.43 -9.89 -10.80
C TYR A 339 -0.67 -8.85 -9.96
N ASP A 340 0.38 -9.27 -9.29
CA ASP A 340 1.09 -8.49 -8.26
C ASP A 340 2.61 -8.69 -8.36
N GLY A 341 3.39 -7.62 -8.31
CA GLY A 341 4.85 -7.70 -8.28
C GLY A 341 5.47 -8.18 -9.60
N MET A 342 4.87 -7.85 -10.74
CA MET A 342 5.30 -8.35 -12.05
C MET A 342 6.55 -7.60 -12.57
N THR A 343 7.61 -8.35 -12.88
CA THR A 343 8.85 -7.81 -13.48
C THR A 343 8.84 -8.06 -15.00
N VAL A 344 8.89 -6.98 -15.78
CA VAL A 344 8.78 -6.99 -17.26
C VAL A 344 10.15 -6.71 -17.89
N VAL A 345 10.63 -7.59 -18.77
CA VAL A 345 11.97 -7.49 -19.38
C VAL A 345 11.89 -7.67 -20.89
N SER A 346 11.57 -6.58 -21.59
CA SER A 346 11.41 -6.51 -23.05
C SER A 346 10.26 -7.40 -23.58
N ASP A 347 9.19 -7.56 -22.81
CA ASP A 347 7.95 -8.20 -23.26
C ASP A 347 7.11 -7.22 -24.11
N ASP A 348 6.42 -7.68 -25.15
CA ASP A 348 5.77 -6.79 -26.14
C ASP A 348 4.62 -5.97 -25.53
N TYR A 349 3.81 -6.60 -24.67
CA TYR A 349 2.89 -5.92 -23.76
C TYR A 349 3.15 -6.34 -22.30
N SER A 350 3.07 -5.38 -21.38
CA SER A 350 3.11 -5.65 -19.93
C SER A 350 1.78 -6.21 -19.42
N ILE A 351 0.66 -5.73 -19.98
CA ILE A 351 -0.69 -6.21 -19.68
C ILE A 351 -1.47 -6.29 -21.00
N GLU A 352 -2.02 -7.46 -21.33
CA GLU A 352 -3.13 -7.62 -22.27
C GLU A 352 -4.38 -8.11 -21.53
N LEU A 353 -5.49 -7.40 -21.68
CA LEU A 353 -6.84 -7.89 -21.40
C LEU A 353 -7.63 -7.71 -22.68
N THR A 354 -8.09 -8.81 -23.29
CA THR A 354 -8.92 -8.78 -24.50
C THR A 354 -10.16 -9.66 -24.34
N SER A 355 -11.34 -9.08 -24.58
CA SER A 355 -12.58 -9.84 -24.80
C SER A 355 -12.97 -9.92 -26.29
N CYS A 356 -11.98 -9.73 -27.17
CA CYS A 356 -12.07 -9.79 -28.63
C CYS A 356 -11.12 -10.85 -29.22
N TYR A 357 -10.76 -11.88 -28.44
CA TYR A 357 -9.73 -12.84 -28.85
C TYR A 357 -10.08 -13.53 -30.19
N MET A 358 -9.09 -13.54 -31.09
CA MET A 358 -9.19 -14.04 -32.47
C MET A 358 -10.32 -13.45 -33.33
N GLN A 359 -10.80 -12.24 -33.03
CA GLN A 359 -11.82 -11.53 -33.81
C GLN A 359 -11.37 -10.10 -34.18
N SER A 360 -11.89 -9.58 -35.30
CA SER A 360 -11.67 -8.17 -35.67
C SER A 360 -12.45 -7.24 -34.75
N THR A 361 -12.03 -5.97 -34.65
CA THR A 361 -12.75 -4.95 -33.87
C THR A 361 -14.19 -4.75 -34.37
N SER A 362 -14.43 -4.84 -35.68
CA SER A 362 -15.79 -4.77 -36.26
C SER A 362 -16.65 -5.96 -35.85
N ASN A 363 -16.12 -7.18 -35.91
CA ASN A 363 -16.82 -8.37 -35.45
C ASN A 363 -17.08 -8.32 -33.94
N CYS A 364 -16.10 -7.91 -33.14
CA CYS A 364 -16.21 -7.85 -31.69
C CYS A 364 -17.24 -6.81 -31.21
N ASN A 365 -17.37 -5.68 -31.93
CA ASN A 365 -18.38 -4.66 -31.64
C ASN A 365 -19.79 -5.10 -32.06
N ALA A 366 -19.92 -5.85 -33.17
CA ALA A 366 -21.21 -6.37 -33.64
C ALA A 366 -21.69 -7.60 -32.84
N TYR A 367 -20.74 -8.42 -32.38
CA TYR A 367 -20.97 -9.65 -31.62
C TYR A 367 -20.11 -9.61 -30.35
N PRO A 368 -20.51 -8.83 -29.32
CA PRO A 368 -19.76 -8.75 -28.07
C PRO A 368 -19.76 -10.08 -27.32
N THR A 369 -18.76 -10.29 -26.46
CA THR A 369 -18.68 -11.50 -25.63
C THR A 369 -19.87 -11.59 -24.67
N LYS A 370 -20.28 -12.83 -24.37
CA LYS A 370 -21.25 -13.15 -23.31
C LYS A 370 -20.55 -13.41 -21.95
N MET A 371 -19.23 -13.56 -21.96
CA MET A 371 -18.43 -13.67 -20.75
C MET A 371 -18.46 -12.36 -19.96
N VAL A 372 -18.41 -12.44 -18.64
CA VAL A 372 -18.11 -11.30 -17.77
C VAL A 372 -16.69 -11.43 -17.25
N ILE A 373 -15.88 -10.39 -17.42
CA ILE A 373 -14.58 -10.24 -16.74
C ILE A 373 -14.81 -9.24 -15.61
N GLN A 374 -14.56 -9.64 -14.37
CA GLN A 374 -14.71 -8.74 -13.24
C GLN A 374 -13.66 -8.94 -12.14
N ASP A 375 -13.54 -7.95 -11.25
CA ASP A 375 -12.72 -8.03 -10.03
C ASP A 375 -11.27 -8.44 -10.36
N VAL A 376 -10.68 -7.71 -11.31
CA VAL A 376 -9.30 -7.93 -11.80
C VAL A 376 -8.41 -6.80 -11.33
N VAL A 377 -7.32 -7.17 -10.65
CA VAL A 377 -6.35 -6.21 -10.09
C VAL A 377 -4.98 -6.46 -10.70
N PHE A 378 -4.45 -5.48 -11.42
CA PHE A 378 -3.05 -5.42 -11.81
C PHE A 378 -2.34 -4.45 -10.86
N LYS A 379 -1.34 -4.89 -10.09
CA LYS A 379 -0.61 -4.02 -9.15
C LYS A 379 0.90 -4.28 -9.12
N ASN A 380 1.66 -3.24 -8.82
CA ASN A 380 3.12 -3.29 -8.60
C ASN A 380 3.90 -3.88 -9.80
N PHE A 381 3.64 -3.38 -11.01
CA PHE A 381 4.38 -3.78 -12.22
C PHE A 381 5.62 -2.90 -12.38
N THR A 382 6.77 -3.48 -12.76
CA THR A 382 8.01 -2.73 -12.99
C THR A 382 8.76 -3.24 -14.21
N GLY A 383 9.44 -2.35 -14.95
CA GLY A 383 10.41 -2.73 -15.98
C GLY A 383 10.32 -1.94 -17.29
N VAL A 384 10.68 -2.61 -18.39
CA VAL A 384 10.76 -2.02 -19.73
C VAL A 384 10.06 -2.94 -20.74
N ALA A 385 9.13 -2.39 -21.53
CA ALA A 385 8.48 -3.12 -22.62
C ALA A 385 9.43 -3.34 -23.81
N SER A 386 9.03 -4.18 -24.78
CA SER A 386 9.76 -4.34 -26.04
C SER A 386 9.59 -3.13 -26.97
N SER A 387 10.42 -3.04 -28.01
CA SER A 387 10.34 -1.98 -29.02
C SER A 387 9.23 -2.20 -30.07
N LYS A 388 8.58 -3.38 -30.09
CA LYS A 388 7.63 -3.80 -31.14
C LYS A 388 6.36 -2.95 -31.20
N HIS A 389 5.93 -2.39 -30.08
CA HIS A 389 4.70 -1.59 -29.97
C HIS A 389 4.93 -0.17 -29.43
N ASP A 390 6.20 0.26 -29.31
CA ASP A 390 6.61 1.55 -28.75
C ASP A 390 5.84 2.75 -29.38
N PRO A 391 5.21 3.64 -28.58
CA PRO A 391 5.26 3.73 -27.12
C PRO A 391 4.13 3.01 -26.36
N THR A 392 3.30 2.21 -27.03
CA THR A 392 2.20 1.46 -26.40
C THR A 392 2.74 0.22 -25.68
N VAL A 393 2.52 0.15 -24.36
CA VAL A 393 3.08 -0.91 -23.49
C VAL A 393 2.02 -1.89 -22.98
N GLY A 394 0.75 -1.70 -23.32
CA GLY A 394 -0.32 -2.63 -22.96
C GLY A 394 -1.69 -2.24 -23.50
N SER A 395 -2.64 -3.18 -23.39
CA SER A 395 -3.95 -3.12 -24.03
C SER A 395 -5.01 -3.72 -23.11
N LEU A 396 -6.09 -2.97 -22.83
CA LEU A 396 -7.24 -3.39 -22.04
C LEU A 396 -8.52 -3.08 -22.84
N VAL A 397 -8.95 -4.06 -23.64
CA VAL A 397 -10.00 -3.93 -24.65
C VAL A 397 -11.13 -4.92 -24.38
N CYS A 398 -12.28 -4.38 -24.00
CA CYS A 398 -13.50 -5.15 -23.80
C CYS A 398 -14.51 -4.87 -24.92
N SER A 399 -15.33 -5.86 -25.27
CA SER A 399 -16.31 -5.76 -26.37
C SER A 399 -17.51 -4.88 -26.01
N SER A 400 -17.82 -4.76 -24.71
CA SER A 400 -18.83 -3.83 -24.20
C SER A 400 -18.49 -3.43 -22.76
N ALA A 401 -19.00 -2.28 -22.32
CA ALA A 401 -18.83 -1.82 -20.93
C ALA A 401 -19.58 -2.69 -19.90
N ALA A 402 -20.46 -3.61 -20.34
CA ALA A 402 -21.07 -4.61 -19.47
C ALA A 402 -20.22 -5.88 -19.33
N SER A 403 -19.32 -6.14 -20.29
CA SER A 403 -18.43 -7.31 -20.34
C SER A 403 -17.24 -7.19 -19.38
N CYS A 404 -16.90 -5.98 -18.92
CA CYS A 404 -15.78 -5.74 -18.00
C CYS A 404 -16.20 -4.81 -16.86
N LYS A 405 -16.00 -5.24 -15.61
CA LYS A 405 -16.41 -4.51 -14.39
C LYS A 405 -15.28 -4.56 -13.38
N ASN A 406 -15.07 -3.52 -12.56
CA ASN A 406 -14.05 -3.54 -11.50
C ASN A 406 -12.68 -4.09 -11.98
N ILE A 407 -12.16 -3.50 -13.06
CA ILE A 407 -10.81 -3.78 -13.57
C ILE A 407 -9.94 -2.61 -13.10
N SER A 408 -8.87 -2.88 -12.34
CA SER A 408 -8.04 -1.84 -11.73
C SER A 408 -6.54 -2.06 -11.99
N ALA A 409 -5.80 -0.96 -12.06
CA ALA A 409 -4.37 -0.94 -12.36
C ALA A 409 -3.65 0.06 -11.42
N HIS A 410 -2.70 -0.42 -10.62
CA HIS A 410 -2.04 0.35 -9.55
C HIS A 410 -0.52 0.19 -9.61
N ASN A 411 0.26 1.24 -9.33
CA ASN A 411 1.73 1.19 -9.29
C ASN A 411 2.35 0.53 -10.56
N ILE A 412 1.91 0.93 -11.75
CA ILE A 412 2.33 0.35 -13.03
C ILE A 412 3.52 1.15 -13.61
N ASN A 413 4.72 0.82 -13.15
CA ASN A 413 5.96 1.54 -13.45
C ASN A 413 6.70 0.92 -14.65
N ILE A 414 6.05 0.96 -15.82
CA ILE A 414 6.59 0.44 -17.09
C ILE A 414 7.13 1.60 -17.94
N THR A 415 8.33 1.40 -18.51
CA THR A 415 9.00 2.35 -19.40
C THR A 415 9.11 1.80 -20.84
N THR A 416 9.35 2.70 -21.80
CA THR A 416 9.54 2.36 -23.22
C THR A 416 11.02 2.37 -23.60
N PRO A 417 11.47 1.53 -24.56
CA PRO A 417 12.87 1.55 -25.03
C PRO A 417 13.29 2.89 -25.66
N SER A 418 12.37 3.67 -26.23
CA SER A 418 12.68 5.00 -26.79
C SER A 418 12.67 6.14 -25.75
N GLY A 419 12.32 5.88 -24.49
CA GLY A 419 12.17 6.90 -23.46
C GLY A 419 10.93 7.79 -23.61
N LYS A 420 10.06 7.54 -24.59
CA LYS A 420 8.75 8.20 -24.71
C LYS A 420 7.84 7.80 -23.54
N THR A 421 6.91 8.69 -23.17
CA THR A 421 5.83 8.39 -22.24
C THR A 421 5.04 7.16 -22.70
N ALA A 422 4.95 6.15 -21.85
CA ALA A 422 4.24 4.90 -22.11
C ALA A 422 2.74 5.15 -22.35
N LYS A 423 2.17 4.47 -23.35
CA LYS A 423 0.75 4.54 -23.72
C LYS A 423 0.03 3.23 -23.44
N TRP A 424 -1.27 3.32 -23.20
CA TRP A 424 -2.16 2.20 -22.93
C TRP A 424 -3.41 2.31 -23.81
N THR A 425 -3.78 1.22 -24.48
CA THR A 425 -5.03 1.14 -25.26
C THR A 425 -6.16 0.72 -24.32
N CYS A 426 -7.11 1.60 -24.01
CA CYS A 426 -8.20 1.30 -23.07
C CYS A 426 -9.59 1.54 -23.68
N THR A 427 -10.34 0.45 -23.90
CA THR A 427 -11.66 0.42 -24.56
C THR A 427 -12.65 -0.37 -23.72
N ASN A 428 -13.81 0.24 -23.41
CA ASN A 428 -14.89 -0.36 -22.59
C ASN A 428 -14.44 -0.89 -21.21
N VAL A 429 -13.35 -0.35 -20.68
CA VAL A 429 -12.93 -0.50 -19.28
C VAL A 429 -13.17 0.84 -18.59
N ASP A 430 -13.68 0.79 -17.35
CA ASP A 430 -14.10 1.95 -16.58
C ASP A 430 -12.91 2.90 -16.33
N LYS A 431 -12.88 4.08 -16.97
CA LYS A 431 -11.76 5.06 -16.87
C LYS A 431 -11.77 5.86 -15.56
N LYS A 432 -12.36 5.32 -14.51
CA LYS A 432 -12.30 5.89 -13.16
C LYS A 432 -10.85 5.78 -12.67
N LYS A 433 -10.32 6.87 -12.09
CA LYS A 433 -9.11 6.76 -11.27
C LYS A 433 -9.41 5.77 -10.14
N SER A 434 -8.47 4.85 -9.90
CA SER A 434 -8.66 3.76 -8.96
C SER A 434 -8.89 4.28 -7.54
N ASN A 435 -9.98 3.81 -6.94
CA ASN A 435 -10.20 3.64 -5.50
C ASN A 435 -11.26 2.53 -5.39
N MET A 436 -10.93 1.43 -4.73
CA MET A 436 -11.78 0.23 -4.66
C MET A 436 -11.43 -0.58 -3.41
N PRO A 437 -12.41 -0.86 -2.52
CA PRO A 437 -12.31 -1.67 -1.31
C PRO A 437 -10.98 -2.35 -0.94
N THR A 438 -10.16 -1.76 -0.05
CA THR A 438 -9.29 -2.57 0.83
C THR A 438 -10.09 -3.15 2.01
N GLU A 439 -9.61 -4.22 2.64
CA GLU A 439 -10.20 -4.79 3.89
C GLU A 439 -10.37 -3.72 5.00
N LEU A 440 -9.50 -2.72 4.99
CA LEU A 440 -9.48 -1.60 5.92
C LEU A 440 -10.55 -0.55 5.61
N GLU A 441 -10.93 -0.41 4.33
CA GLU A 441 -12.05 0.42 3.87
C GLU A 441 -13.38 -0.33 3.99
N GLU A 442 -13.42 -1.66 3.91
CA GLU A 442 -14.59 -2.45 4.34
C GLU A 442 -14.87 -2.27 5.84
N LEU A 443 -13.83 -2.24 6.69
CA LEU A 443 -13.97 -1.95 8.12
C LEU A 443 -14.60 -0.55 8.37
N VAL A 444 -14.33 0.40 7.47
CA VAL A 444 -14.87 1.77 7.52
C VAL A 444 -16.37 1.82 7.21
N ASP A 445 -16.90 0.99 6.32
CA ASP A 445 -18.34 0.91 6.05
C ASP A 445 -19.16 0.41 7.27
N PHE A 446 -18.52 -0.21 8.27
CA PHE A 446 -19.18 -0.61 9.52
C PHE A 446 -19.38 0.54 10.54
N ILE A 447 -18.86 1.74 10.30
CA ILE A 447 -19.03 2.90 11.19
C ILE A 447 -20.53 3.26 11.36
N SER A 448 -21.32 3.26 10.28
CA SER A 448 -22.78 3.52 10.34
C SER A 448 -23.65 2.28 10.60
N HIS A 449 -23.05 1.12 10.86
CA HIS A 449 -23.78 -0.14 11.00
C HIS A 449 -24.82 -0.11 12.15
N GLY A 450 -26.02 -0.64 11.93
CA GLY A 450 -27.13 -0.51 12.87
C GLY A 450 -26.90 -1.14 14.26
N ASN A 451 -26.11 -2.21 14.35
CA ASN A 451 -25.77 -2.86 15.62
C ASN A 451 -24.63 -2.11 16.34
N THR A 452 -24.91 -1.61 17.55
CA THR A 452 -23.97 -0.92 18.44
C THR A 452 -22.67 -1.69 18.70
N GLN A 453 -22.72 -3.02 18.88
CA GLN A 453 -21.51 -3.82 19.12
C GLN A 453 -20.55 -3.81 17.92
N VAL A 454 -21.12 -3.84 16.70
CA VAL A 454 -20.34 -3.77 15.46
C VAL A 454 -19.72 -2.38 15.32
N ARG A 455 -20.47 -1.31 15.63
CA ARG A 455 -19.90 0.06 15.65
C ARG A 455 -18.76 0.21 16.65
N THR A 456 -18.91 -0.32 17.88
CA THR A 456 -17.83 -0.31 18.89
C THR A 456 -16.56 -0.95 18.35
N ILE A 457 -16.66 -2.19 17.84
CA ILE A 457 -15.49 -2.91 17.31
C ILE A 457 -14.89 -2.18 16.11
N ALA A 458 -15.72 -1.61 15.22
CA ALA A 458 -15.25 -0.83 14.08
C ALA A 458 -14.46 0.41 14.52
N VAL A 459 -15.03 1.30 15.36
CA VAL A 459 -14.32 2.52 15.77
C VAL A 459 -13.08 2.23 16.63
N GLU A 460 -13.13 1.22 17.51
CA GLU A 460 -11.99 0.79 18.33
C GLU A 460 -10.81 0.36 17.46
N ASN A 461 -11.06 -0.47 16.44
CA ASN A 461 -10.01 -0.94 15.52
C ASN A 461 -9.58 0.14 14.51
N LEU A 462 -10.37 1.18 14.26
CA LEU A 462 -10.06 2.26 13.31
C LEU A 462 -9.18 3.38 13.90
N ILE A 463 -9.07 3.51 15.23
CA ILE A 463 -8.23 4.54 15.88
C ILE A 463 -6.78 4.55 15.34
N PRO A 464 -6.02 3.43 15.27
CA PRO A 464 -4.64 3.44 14.79
C PRO A 464 -4.48 3.89 13.32
N TYR A 465 -5.53 3.70 12.51
CA TYR A 465 -5.54 4.02 11.10
C TYR A 465 -5.92 5.48 10.82
N SER A 466 -6.60 6.16 11.77
CA SER A 466 -6.86 7.61 11.68
C SER A 466 -5.60 8.49 11.66
N LEU A 467 -4.44 7.95 12.09
CA LEU A 467 -3.13 8.58 11.97
C LEU A 467 -2.26 7.96 10.85
N SER A 468 -2.29 6.63 10.70
CA SER A 468 -1.38 5.93 9.77
C SER A 468 -1.89 5.80 8.34
N GLN A 469 -3.21 5.83 8.12
CA GLN A 469 -3.86 5.68 6.81
C GLN A 469 -5.11 6.58 6.69
N PRO A 470 -5.03 7.90 6.91
CA PRO A 470 -6.20 8.79 6.98
C PRO A 470 -7.04 8.85 5.68
N SER A 471 -6.49 8.41 4.55
CA SER A 471 -7.17 8.34 3.25
C SER A 471 -8.43 7.46 3.24
N ILE A 472 -8.48 6.38 4.03
CA ILE A 472 -9.62 5.45 4.06
C ILE A 472 -10.91 6.13 4.54
N PHE A 473 -10.78 7.16 5.38
CA PHE A 473 -11.90 7.94 5.90
C PHE A 473 -12.40 9.01 4.91
N LYS A 474 -11.69 9.24 3.81
CA LYS A 474 -12.04 10.21 2.76
C LYS A 474 -12.73 9.57 1.55
N THR A 475 -12.96 8.26 1.59
CA THR A 475 -13.79 7.51 0.64
C THR A 475 -15.22 8.06 0.57
N ASN A 476 -15.92 7.77 -0.54
CA ASN A 476 -17.35 8.07 -0.72
C ASN A 476 -17.74 9.53 -0.35
N GLU A 477 -16.94 10.50 -0.82
CA GLU A 477 -17.09 11.94 -0.55
C GLU A 477 -17.07 12.26 0.96
N LEU A 478 -16.09 11.73 1.70
CA LEU A 478 -15.97 11.81 3.16
C LEU A 478 -17.10 11.12 3.96
N LEU A 479 -17.86 10.18 3.37
CA LEU A 479 -18.94 9.46 4.10
C LEU A 479 -18.52 8.91 5.48
N PRO A 480 -17.32 8.33 5.67
CA PRO A 480 -16.86 7.89 6.99
C PRO A 480 -16.81 9.02 8.02
N VAL A 481 -16.39 10.22 7.62
CA VAL A 481 -16.39 11.42 8.47
C VAL A 481 -17.82 11.88 8.75
N LYS A 482 -18.75 11.75 7.79
CA LYS A 482 -20.19 12.03 8.00
C LYS A 482 -20.75 11.13 9.10
N ASP A 483 -20.44 9.85 9.06
CA ASP A 483 -20.91 8.87 10.05
C ASP A 483 -20.26 9.07 11.42
N LEU A 484 -18.94 9.30 11.47
CA LEU A 484 -18.22 9.61 12.71
C LEU A 484 -18.80 10.84 13.45
N LYS A 485 -19.24 11.88 12.72
CA LYS A 485 -19.92 13.06 13.30
C LYS A 485 -21.22 12.69 14.01
N LEU A 486 -21.96 11.71 13.49
CA LEU A 486 -23.17 11.19 14.15
C LEU A 486 -22.81 10.38 15.40
N LEU A 487 -21.74 9.60 15.36
CA LEU A 487 -21.27 8.78 16.50
C LEU A 487 -20.81 9.58 17.72
N VAL A 488 -20.49 10.87 17.56
CA VAL A 488 -20.28 11.81 18.69
C VAL A 488 -21.52 11.89 19.62
N ARG A 489 -22.71 11.54 19.13
CA ARG A 489 -23.98 11.48 19.89
C ARG A 489 -24.29 10.09 20.47
N ASP A 490 -23.47 9.07 20.22
CA ASP A 490 -23.68 7.68 20.64
C ASP A 490 -23.20 7.41 22.10
N TYR A 491 -23.21 6.16 22.56
CA TYR A 491 -22.77 5.74 23.90
C TYR A 491 -21.31 6.14 24.20
N LYS A 492 -20.99 6.37 25.49
CA LYS A 492 -19.71 6.94 25.98
C LYS A 492 -18.47 6.48 25.21
N GLN A 493 -18.26 5.17 25.06
CA GLN A 493 -17.08 4.59 24.41
C GLN A 493 -17.05 4.91 22.91
N ILE A 494 -18.12 4.61 22.18
CA ILE A 494 -18.24 4.91 20.73
C ILE A 494 -18.02 6.40 20.47
N ALA A 495 -18.60 7.27 21.31
CA ALA A 495 -18.37 8.72 21.20
C ALA A 495 -16.92 9.11 21.50
N GLN A 496 -16.26 8.48 22.49
CA GLN A 496 -14.86 8.74 22.83
C GLN A 496 -13.93 8.40 21.66
N ASP A 497 -14.17 7.23 21.06
CA ASP A 497 -13.36 6.69 19.96
C ASP A 497 -13.60 7.47 18.66
N ALA A 498 -14.87 7.80 18.35
CA ALA A 498 -15.22 8.64 17.21
C ALA A 498 -14.64 10.07 17.31
N ILE A 499 -14.71 10.71 18.50
CA ILE A 499 -14.05 12.02 18.70
C ILE A 499 -12.54 11.89 18.55
N THR A 500 -11.92 10.81 19.05
CA THR A 500 -10.47 10.57 18.90
C THR A 500 -10.06 10.45 17.43
N ILE A 501 -10.81 9.70 16.62
CA ILE A 501 -10.59 9.61 15.17
C ILE A 501 -10.76 11.00 14.52
N LEU A 502 -11.81 11.77 14.87
CA LEU A 502 -12.04 13.10 14.32
C LEU A 502 -10.94 14.12 14.70
N ILE A 503 -10.37 14.04 15.91
CA ILE A 503 -9.21 14.85 16.31
C ILE A 503 -8.04 14.57 15.37
N ASN A 504 -7.72 13.29 15.13
CA ASN A 504 -6.60 12.90 14.26
C ASN A 504 -6.83 13.34 12.81
N LEU A 505 -8.02 13.07 12.25
CA LEU A 505 -8.37 13.41 10.87
C LEU A 505 -8.50 14.93 10.63
N SER A 506 -8.86 15.72 11.64
CA SER A 506 -8.94 17.20 11.55
C SER A 506 -7.59 17.91 11.36
N THR A 507 -6.49 17.15 11.20
CA THR A 507 -5.20 17.66 10.70
C THR A 507 -5.13 17.71 9.17
N ASP A 508 -5.98 16.96 8.45
CA ASP A 508 -6.14 17.06 7.00
C ASP A 508 -7.05 18.25 6.65
N LYS A 509 -6.63 19.08 5.69
CA LYS A 509 -7.34 20.32 5.34
C LYS A 509 -8.77 20.07 4.85
N GLU A 510 -9.00 19.02 4.08
CA GLU A 510 -10.30 18.68 3.49
C GLU A 510 -11.30 18.27 4.58
N VAL A 511 -10.83 17.49 5.56
CA VAL A 511 -11.62 17.08 6.72
C VAL A 511 -11.85 18.25 7.68
N LEU A 512 -10.83 19.09 7.91
CA LEU A 512 -10.92 20.30 8.71
C LEU A 512 -11.99 21.26 8.17
N GLU A 513 -11.94 21.58 6.88
CA GLU A 513 -12.93 22.42 6.18
C GLU A 513 -14.35 21.84 6.28
N TYR A 514 -14.50 20.52 6.06
CA TYR A 514 -15.79 19.84 6.16
C TYR A 514 -16.38 19.77 7.58
N LEU A 515 -15.53 19.68 8.61
CA LEU A 515 -15.96 19.65 10.01
C LEU A 515 -16.26 21.04 10.58
N ALA A 516 -15.41 22.03 10.29
CA ALA A 516 -15.53 23.38 10.83
C ALA A 516 -16.68 24.18 10.20
N SER A 517 -17.03 23.88 8.94
CA SER A 517 -18.11 24.57 8.22
C SER A 517 -19.52 24.05 8.56
N ASP A 518 -19.65 22.95 9.31
CA ASP A 518 -20.94 22.36 9.69
C ASP A 518 -21.48 22.95 11.00
N GLN A 519 -22.45 23.85 10.86
CA GLN A 519 -23.09 24.54 11.99
C GLN A 519 -23.89 23.62 12.93
N GLU A 520 -24.47 22.51 12.46
CA GLU A 520 -25.17 21.56 13.33
C GLU A 520 -24.15 20.76 14.17
N PHE A 521 -23.05 20.35 13.54
CA PHE A 521 -21.96 19.65 14.21
C PHE A 521 -21.29 20.55 15.27
N ILE A 522 -20.95 21.79 14.93
CA ILE A 522 -20.39 22.75 15.91
C ILE A 522 -21.36 23.00 17.07
N ASN A 523 -22.67 23.20 16.82
CA ASN A 523 -23.66 23.32 17.89
C ASN A 523 -23.79 22.05 18.74
N THR A 524 -23.53 20.86 18.17
CA THR A 524 -23.50 19.59 18.91
C THR A 524 -22.29 19.49 19.83
N LEU A 525 -21.10 19.88 19.35
CA LEU A 525 -19.88 19.93 20.15
C LEU A 525 -20.05 20.90 21.32
N LEU A 526 -20.53 22.13 21.07
CA LEU A 526 -20.85 23.10 22.12
C LEU A 526 -21.96 22.60 23.07
N GLY A 527 -22.92 21.84 22.56
CA GLY A 527 -23.97 21.14 23.31
C GLY A 527 -23.40 20.19 24.36
N LYS A 528 -22.52 19.29 23.92
CA LYS A 528 -21.89 18.28 24.79
C LYS A 528 -20.82 18.88 25.69
N LEU A 529 -19.96 19.77 25.19
CA LEU A 529 -18.88 20.42 25.97
C LEU A 529 -19.43 21.16 27.21
N ALA A 530 -20.56 21.85 27.04
CA ALA A 530 -21.19 22.63 28.09
C ALA A 530 -22.03 21.78 29.09
N ASN A 531 -22.20 20.48 28.86
CA ASN A 531 -22.89 19.58 29.78
C ASN A 531 -21.93 19.17 30.93
N PRO A 532 -22.23 19.48 32.21
CA PRO A 532 -21.37 19.15 33.36
C PRO A 532 -21.28 17.64 33.67
N LYS A 533 -21.95 16.79 32.87
CA LYS A 533 -21.91 15.32 32.93
C LYS A 533 -21.36 14.69 31.64
N GLU A 534 -20.73 15.46 30.75
CA GLU A 534 -20.12 14.94 29.54
C GLU A 534 -18.71 14.39 29.84
N PRO A 535 -18.49 13.06 29.77
CA PRO A 535 -17.20 12.47 30.11
C PRO A 535 -16.12 12.78 29.07
N ASN A 536 -16.52 13.10 27.83
CA ASN A 536 -15.61 13.31 26.71
C ASN A 536 -15.31 14.80 26.47
N ALA A 537 -15.69 15.70 27.40
CA ALA A 537 -15.59 17.14 27.21
C ALA A 537 -14.16 17.65 26.93
N ASN A 538 -13.14 17.03 27.52
CA ASN A 538 -11.74 17.34 27.19
C ASN A 538 -11.39 17.01 25.72
N LEU A 539 -11.84 15.88 25.19
CA LEU A 539 -11.65 15.52 23.77
C LEU A 539 -12.45 16.46 22.84
N ILE A 540 -13.62 16.93 23.28
CA ILE A 540 -14.41 17.91 22.52
C ILE A 540 -13.69 19.27 22.47
N ALA A 541 -13.04 19.69 23.56
CA ALA A 541 -12.19 20.88 23.58
C ALA A 541 -10.97 20.73 22.65
N MET A 542 -10.33 19.55 22.61
CA MET A 542 -9.26 19.22 21.66
C MET A 542 -9.73 19.32 20.20
N LEU A 543 -10.90 18.74 19.88
CA LEU A 543 -11.46 18.79 18.54
C LEU A 543 -11.78 20.24 18.13
N LEU A 544 -12.46 21.02 18.98
CA LEU A 544 -12.76 22.43 18.70
C LEU A 544 -11.49 23.28 18.51
N ALA A 545 -10.42 23.02 19.26
CA ALA A 545 -9.12 23.67 19.07
C ALA A 545 -8.44 23.29 17.74
N ASN A 546 -8.67 22.08 17.19
CA ASN A 546 -8.26 21.79 15.81
C ASN A 546 -9.15 22.50 14.78
N LEU A 547 -10.48 22.50 14.97
CA LEU A 547 -11.41 23.17 14.05
C LEU A 547 -11.20 24.69 14.00
N ALA A 548 -10.65 25.29 15.06
CA ALA A 548 -10.32 26.72 15.14
C ALA A 548 -9.29 27.19 14.10
N LYS A 549 -8.55 26.25 13.49
CA LYS A 549 -7.55 26.51 12.45
C LYS A 549 -8.16 26.76 11.06
N TRP A 550 -9.49 26.70 10.97
CA TRP A 550 -10.26 27.12 9.81
C TRP A 550 -10.88 28.50 10.07
N ASP A 551 -10.53 29.50 9.26
CA ASP A 551 -10.93 30.91 9.41
C ASP A 551 -12.43 31.11 9.67
N ASP A 552 -13.27 30.22 9.12
CA ASP A 552 -14.72 30.28 9.20
C ASP A 552 -15.25 30.00 10.62
N LEU A 553 -14.47 29.35 11.50
CA LEU A 553 -14.84 29.08 12.89
C LEU A 553 -14.82 30.33 13.78
N LYS A 554 -14.24 31.46 13.33
CA LYS A 554 -14.32 32.74 14.07
C LYS A 554 -15.77 33.24 14.29
N LYS A 555 -16.73 32.68 13.55
CA LYS A 555 -18.18 32.82 13.78
C LYS A 555 -18.62 32.40 15.20
N LEU A 556 -17.83 31.60 15.93
CA LEU A 556 -18.07 31.31 17.36
C LEU A 556 -18.16 32.56 18.26
N ILE A 557 -17.52 33.67 17.85
CA ILE A 557 -17.53 34.94 18.59
C ILE A 557 -18.94 35.56 18.61
N THR A 558 -19.73 35.35 17.56
CA THR A 558 -21.08 35.92 17.38
C THR A 558 -22.21 34.89 17.39
N LEU A 559 -21.89 33.59 17.46
CA LEU A 559 -22.87 32.50 17.51
C LEU A 559 -23.68 32.53 18.82
N GLU A 560 -25.01 32.68 18.71
CA GLU A 560 -25.93 32.57 19.85
C GLU A 560 -26.51 31.16 20.03
N ARG A 561 -26.63 30.73 21.28
CA ARG A 561 -27.21 29.47 21.75
C ARG A 561 -27.65 29.59 23.21
N SER A 562 -28.69 28.89 23.63
CA SER A 562 -29.19 28.95 25.01
C SER A 562 -28.11 28.54 26.02
N ALA A 563 -27.82 29.41 27.00
CA ALA A 563 -26.89 29.11 28.08
C ALA A 563 -27.38 27.96 28.97
N PRO A 564 -26.50 27.04 29.43
CA PRO A 564 -26.78 26.14 30.55
C PRO A 564 -27.10 26.95 31.82
N LYS A 565 -27.94 26.40 32.72
CA LYS A 565 -28.31 27.08 33.98
C LYS A 565 -27.16 27.14 34.99
N GLU A 566 -26.16 26.30 34.76
CA GLU A 566 -24.94 26.11 35.54
C GLU A 566 -23.83 27.09 35.11
N LEU A 567 -24.03 27.81 33.99
CA LEU A 567 -23.16 28.88 33.51
C LEU A 567 -23.75 30.26 33.87
N THR A 568 -22.87 31.26 33.96
CA THR A 568 -23.15 32.67 34.29
C THR A 568 -23.00 33.60 33.07
N SER A 569 -22.45 33.06 32.00
CA SER A 569 -22.34 33.67 30.67
C SER A 569 -23.70 33.82 29.97
N ASN A 570 -23.76 34.71 28.99
CA ASN A 570 -24.95 34.98 28.18
C ASN A 570 -25.13 33.92 27.05
N ASN A 571 -25.99 34.19 26.06
CA ASN A 571 -26.25 33.26 24.95
C ASN A 571 -25.08 33.10 23.94
N ARG A 572 -24.02 33.92 23.96
CA ARG A 572 -22.89 33.78 23.03
C ARG A 572 -22.07 32.53 23.34
N ALA A 573 -21.75 31.77 22.30
CA ALA A 573 -20.93 30.56 22.44
C ALA A 573 -19.54 30.85 23.01
N ILE A 574 -18.90 31.96 22.59
CA ILE A 574 -17.57 32.35 23.11
C ILE A 574 -17.56 32.69 24.61
N ASP A 575 -18.62 33.32 25.11
CA ASP A 575 -18.75 33.64 26.54
C ASP A 575 -18.94 32.37 27.36
N GLN A 576 -19.73 31.42 26.86
CA GLN A 576 -19.91 30.10 27.47
C GLN A 576 -18.61 29.28 27.47
N LEU A 577 -17.80 29.38 26.42
CA LEU A 577 -16.47 28.74 26.35
C LEU A 577 -15.50 29.35 27.36
N MET A 578 -15.50 30.68 27.53
CA MET A 578 -14.68 31.36 28.54
C MET A 578 -15.08 30.93 29.96
N ASP A 579 -16.38 30.88 30.23
CA ASP A 579 -16.96 30.46 31.51
C ASP A 579 -16.57 29.00 31.87
N LEU A 580 -16.59 28.10 30.87
CA LEU A 580 -16.13 26.71 30.99
C LEU A 580 -14.61 26.61 31.21
N PHE A 581 -13.81 27.41 30.51
CA PHE A 581 -12.36 27.44 30.67
C PHE A 581 -11.96 27.85 32.09
N VAL A 582 -12.54 28.94 32.62
CA VAL A 582 -12.26 29.43 33.97
C VAL A 582 -12.72 28.42 35.03
N LYS A 583 -13.99 28.01 35.02
CA LYS A 583 -14.56 27.08 36.03
C LYS A 583 -13.98 25.66 35.94
N GLY A 584 -13.44 25.29 34.78
CA GLY A 584 -12.82 24.01 34.51
C GLY A 584 -11.45 23.79 35.15
N ALA A 585 -10.69 24.85 35.45
CA ALA A 585 -9.29 24.75 35.92
C ALA A 585 -9.14 23.88 37.19
N ASP A 586 -10.13 23.94 38.09
CA ASP A 586 -10.17 23.18 39.35
C ASP A 586 -11.16 22.00 39.32
N GLY A 587 -11.64 21.60 38.14
CA GLY A 587 -12.57 20.47 37.96
C GLY A 587 -13.94 20.66 38.63
N THR A 588 -14.31 21.91 38.98
CA THR A 588 -15.53 22.19 39.75
C THR A 588 -16.81 22.06 38.93
N TYR A 589 -16.75 22.39 37.63
CA TYR A 589 -17.90 22.35 36.72
C TYR A 589 -18.23 20.92 36.24
N ASN A 590 -17.22 20.18 35.81
CA ASN A 590 -17.32 18.81 35.32
C ASN A 590 -16.17 17.99 35.92
N LYS A 591 -16.48 16.84 36.50
CA LYS A 591 -15.48 16.00 37.20
C LYS A 591 -14.58 15.22 36.27
N ASP A 592 -14.99 15.04 35.02
CA ASP A 592 -14.26 14.29 33.99
C ASP A 592 -13.45 15.22 33.07
N ALA A 593 -13.44 16.55 33.30
CA ALA A 593 -12.84 17.52 32.38
C ALA A 593 -12.21 18.75 33.06
N ASN A 594 -11.10 19.23 32.51
CA ASN A 594 -10.38 20.43 32.94
C ASN A 594 -10.41 21.58 31.93
N TYR A 595 -10.88 21.32 30.69
CA TYR A 595 -11.09 22.31 29.63
C TYR A 595 -9.81 23.04 29.15
N ASP A 596 -8.61 22.55 29.46
CA ASP A 596 -7.34 23.25 29.18
C ASP A 596 -7.12 23.55 27.69
N TYR A 597 -7.55 22.65 26.80
CA TYR A 597 -7.44 22.82 25.34
C TYR A 597 -8.23 24.01 24.77
N LEU A 598 -9.18 24.59 25.52
CA LEU A 598 -9.81 25.85 25.11
C LEU A 598 -8.83 27.01 25.05
N ALA A 599 -7.68 26.94 25.74
CA ALA A 599 -6.60 27.93 25.61
C ALA A 599 -6.04 28.00 24.18
N TYR A 600 -6.01 26.89 23.43
CA TYR A 600 -5.60 26.89 22.02
C TYR A 600 -6.71 27.40 21.10
N LEU A 601 -7.98 27.07 21.37
CA LEU A 601 -9.13 27.67 20.66
C LEU A 601 -9.11 29.20 20.79
N PHE A 602 -8.83 29.74 21.97
CA PHE A 602 -8.71 31.18 22.19
C PHE A 602 -7.49 31.79 21.47
N ALA A 603 -6.35 31.11 21.49
CA ALA A 603 -5.15 31.54 20.78
C ALA A 603 -5.36 31.58 19.25
N ASP A 604 -6.01 30.58 18.67
CA ASP A 604 -6.36 30.54 17.25
C ASP A 604 -7.38 31.65 16.90
N LEU A 605 -8.45 31.82 17.68
CA LEU A 605 -9.41 32.92 17.49
C LEU A 605 -8.76 34.32 17.56
N ALA A 606 -7.80 34.52 18.47
CA ALA A 606 -7.06 35.78 18.61
C ALA A 606 -6.13 36.12 17.42
N LYS A 607 -5.93 35.21 16.47
CA LYS A 607 -5.26 35.54 15.19
C LYS A 607 -6.10 36.49 14.33
N HIS A 608 -7.43 36.45 14.49
CA HIS A 608 -8.36 37.31 13.77
C HIS A 608 -8.67 38.60 14.55
N GLU A 609 -8.91 39.69 13.82
CA GLU A 609 -9.22 41.01 14.39
C GLU A 609 -10.48 40.97 15.28
N GLU A 610 -11.49 40.21 14.89
CA GLU A 610 -12.72 40.02 15.66
C GLU A 610 -12.44 39.32 17.01
N GLY A 611 -11.48 38.38 17.02
CA GLY A 611 -11.06 37.68 18.22
C GLY A 611 -10.30 38.60 19.17
N ARG A 612 -9.33 39.39 18.66
CA ARG A 612 -8.61 40.37 19.48
C ARG A 612 -9.56 41.40 20.08
N LYS A 613 -10.49 41.94 19.28
CA LYS A 613 -11.55 42.84 19.77
C LYS A 613 -12.41 42.21 20.85
N TYR A 614 -12.77 40.93 20.76
CA TYR A 614 -13.48 40.23 21.84
C TYR A 614 -12.66 40.18 23.14
N PHE A 615 -11.39 39.76 23.09
CA PHE A 615 -10.55 39.62 24.28
C PHE A 615 -10.25 40.95 24.99
N LEU A 616 -10.26 42.06 24.24
CA LEU A 616 -9.97 43.41 24.72
C LEU A 616 -11.22 44.22 25.10
N THR A 617 -12.42 43.82 24.67
CA THR A 617 -13.66 44.52 24.99
C THR A 617 -14.28 43.99 26.29
N LYS A 618 -14.60 44.91 27.22
CA LYS A 618 -15.35 44.64 28.46
C LYS A 618 -16.74 44.07 28.13
N GLN A 619 -17.05 42.86 28.58
CA GLN A 619 -18.29 42.18 28.20
C GLN A 619 -19.48 42.56 29.09
N GLU A 620 -20.69 42.61 28.51
CA GLU A 620 -21.90 43.12 29.18
C GLU A 620 -22.44 42.22 30.31
N TYR A 621 -22.14 40.92 30.31
CA TYR A 621 -22.76 39.95 31.23
C TYR A 621 -22.13 39.93 32.63
N ASP A 622 -20.83 40.24 32.74
CA ASP A 622 -20.13 40.32 34.03
C ASP A 622 -19.28 41.59 34.20
N GLY A 623 -19.17 42.43 33.17
CA GLY A 623 -18.43 43.69 33.23
C GLY A 623 -16.91 43.51 33.25
N VAL A 624 -16.37 42.39 32.77
CA VAL A 624 -14.94 42.09 32.78
C VAL A 624 -14.38 41.94 31.36
N VAL A 625 -13.13 42.37 31.15
CA VAL A 625 -12.38 42.21 29.90
C VAL A 625 -11.87 40.76 29.80
N PRO A 626 -12.21 39.96 28.76
CA PRO A 626 -11.92 38.52 28.76
C PRO A 626 -10.44 38.16 28.87
N LEU A 627 -9.50 39.01 28.43
CA LEU A 627 -8.07 38.74 28.60
C LEU A 627 -7.64 38.64 30.08
N THR A 628 -8.19 39.46 30.97
CA THR A 628 -7.87 39.42 32.42
C THR A 628 -8.35 38.12 33.09
N LYS A 629 -9.36 37.45 32.51
CA LYS A 629 -9.81 36.11 32.92
C LYS A 629 -8.82 35.00 32.49
N MET A 630 -7.90 35.32 31.58
CA MET A 630 -6.89 34.40 31.05
C MET A 630 -5.50 34.63 31.66
N THR A 631 -5.08 35.88 31.90
CA THR A 631 -3.74 36.22 32.42
C THR A 631 -3.41 35.50 33.73
N VAL A 632 -4.37 35.34 34.63
CA VAL A 632 -4.23 34.59 35.90
C VAL A 632 -3.81 33.11 35.75
N PHE A 633 -3.81 32.57 34.52
CA PHE A 633 -3.37 31.20 34.23
C PHE A 633 -1.97 31.11 33.60
N THR A 634 -1.18 32.19 33.50
CA THR A 634 0.19 32.13 32.95
C THR A 634 1.16 31.32 33.82
N GLU A 635 0.85 31.03 35.08
CA GLU A 635 1.61 30.11 35.96
C GLU A 635 0.80 28.86 36.37
N HIS A 636 -0.25 28.50 35.63
CA HIS A 636 -1.10 27.35 35.97
C HIS A 636 -0.37 26.00 35.82
N LYS A 637 -0.72 25.03 36.69
CA LYS A 637 -0.21 23.63 36.75
C LYS A 637 -0.32 22.77 35.47
N SER A 638 -0.81 23.31 34.35
CA SER A 638 -1.01 22.60 33.08
C SER A 638 -0.38 23.40 31.94
N ASP A 639 0.64 22.83 31.34
CA ASP A 639 1.47 23.47 30.29
C ASP A 639 0.62 23.84 29.07
N ILE A 640 -0.36 23.00 28.71
CA ILE A 640 -1.35 23.25 27.65
C ILE A 640 -2.08 24.58 27.89
N ARG A 641 -2.48 24.83 29.15
CA ARG A 641 -3.17 26.06 29.52
C ARG A 641 -2.23 27.26 29.46
N ARG A 642 -1.05 27.17 30.10
CA ARG A 642 -0.05 28.26 30.08
C ARG A 642 0.31 28.67 28.66
N LYS A 643 0.57 27.69 27.79
CA LYS A 643 0.97 27.88 26.38
C LYS A 643 -0.09 28.54 25.52
N GLY A 644 -1.35 28.10 25.62
CA GLY A 644 -2.46 28.73 24.91
C GLY A 644 -2.78 30.14 25.44
N VAL A 645 -2.66 30.37 26.75
CA VAL A 645 -2.82 31.70 27.36
C VAL A 645 -1.73 32.65 26.89
N ALA A 646 -0.45 32.27 26.99
CA ALA A 646 0.67 33.08 26.49
C ALA A 646 0.53 33.39 24.99
N SER A 647 0.11 32.41 24.19
CA SER A 647 -0.17 32.60 22.76
C SER A 647 -1.33 33.57 22.50
N THR A 648 -2.37 33.55 23.35
CA THR A 648 -3.50 34.49 23.26
C THR A 648 -3.05 35.91 23.59
N ILE A 649 -2.28 36.10 24.67
CA ILE A 649 -1.75 37.41 25.08
C ILE A 649 -0.83 37.97 23.98
N LYS A 650 0.07 37.15 23.42
CA LYS A 650 0.91 37.53 22.27
C LYS A 650 0.08 37.93 21.05
N ASN A 651 -0.99 37.20 20.75
CA ASN A 651 -1.83 37.48 19.59
C ASN A 651 -2.64 38.77 19.75
N VAL A 652 -3.14 39.10 20.95
CA VAL A 652 -3.80 40.41 21.16
C VAL A 652 -2.81 41.59 21.19
N ALA A 653 -1.55 41.37 21.55
CA ALA A 653 -0.50 42.39 21.55
C ALA A 653 -0.14 42.95 20.15
N PHE A 654 -0.72 42.42 19.06
CA PHE A 654 -0.67 43.04 17.73
C PHE A 654 -1.62 44.25 17.58
N GLU A 655 -2.59 44.46 18.47
CA GLU A 655 -3.40 45.69 18.51
C GLU A 655 -2.62 46.80 19.24
N ILE A 656 -1.79 47.54 18.50
CA ILE A 656 -0.90 48.58 19.05
C ILE A 656 -1.68 49.67 19.80
N ASP A 657 -2.86 50.05 19.31
CA ASP A 657 -3.73 51.05 19.95
C ASP A 657 -4.22 50.62 21.35
N SER A 658 -4.09 49.33 21.71
CA SER A 658 -4.42 48.80 23.05
C SER A 658 -3.21 48.70 23.99
N HIS A 659 -1.99 49.04 23.53
CA HIS A 659 -0.78 48.95 24.36
C HIS A 659 -0.84 49.73 25.68
N PRO A 660 -1.42 50.94 25.77
CA PRO A 660 -1.58 51.63 27.05
C PRO A 660 -2.35 50.78 28.08
N SER A 661 -3.49 50.19 27.68
CA SER A 661 -4.32 49.35 28.58
C SER A 661 -3.60 48.09 29.09
N PHE A 662 -2.59 47.60 28.37
CA PHE A 662 -1.74 46.47 28.78
C PHE A 662 -0.69 46.84 29.83
N LEU A 663 -0.37 48.13 29.95
CA LEU A 663 0.70 48.70 30.77
C LEU A 663 0.15 49.45 32.00
N ASP A 664 -1.11 49.91 31.93
CA ASP A 664 -1.84 50.56 33.03
C ASP A 664 -2.30 49.55 34.10
N GLU A 665 -2.13 49.90 35.38
CA GLU A 665 -2.46 49.05 36.52
C GLU A 665 -3.97 48.90 36.79
N ASP A 666 -4.78 49.90 36.43
CA ASP A 666 -6.23 49.95 36.65
C ASP A 666 -7.05 49.35 35.48
N GLU A 667 -6.43 49.02 34.33
CA GLU A 667 -7.10 48.49 33.13
C GLU A 667 -6.94 46.96 32.90
N ILE A 668 -5.98 46.53 32.05
CA ILE A 668 -5.79 45.11 31.67
C ILE A 668 -4.52 44.52 32.31
N ASN A 669 -3.51 45.36 32.59
CA ASN A 669 -2.26 45.05 33.30
C ASN A 669 -1.68 43.65 33.03
N ILE A 670 -1.01 43.46 31.89
CA ILE A 670 -0.44 42.14 31.53
C ILE A 670 1.01 41.96 32.00
N LEU A 671 1.70 43.02 32.43
CA LEU A 671 3.15 42.97 32.70
C LEU A 671 3.56 41.97 33.80
N PRO A 672 2.92 41.90 34.99
CA PRO A 672 3.25 40.88 35.99
C PRO A 672 3.12 39.46 35.41
N TYR A 673 2.05 39.21 34.66
CA TYR A 673 1.75 37.90 34.06
C TYR A 673 2.66 37.51 32.90
N LEU A 674 3.40 38.47 32.30
CA LEU A 674 4.47 38.22 31.33
C LEU A 674 5.84 38.01 32.00
N LEU A 675 6.09 38.66 33.14
CA LEU A 675 7.40 38.67 33.80
C LEU A 675 7.55 37.51 34.82
N LEU A 676 6.50 37.18 35.57
CA LEU A 676 6.53 36.07 36.54
C LEU A 676 6.96 34.71 35.92
N PRO A 677 6.43 34.27 34.76
CA PRO A 677 6.83 32.97 34.17
C PRO A 677 8.31 32.90 33.73
N ILE A 678 8.98 34.06 33.56
CA ILE A 678 10.39 34.14 33.11
C ILE A 678 11.38 34.53 34.22
N MET A 679 10.89 34.74 35.45
CA MET A 679 11.72 34.92 36.65
C MET A 679 11.85 33.61 37.44
N GLY A 680 13.04 33.37 38.00
CA GLY A 680 13.26 32.36 39.03
C GLY A 680 13.59 33.02 40.38
N ASN A 681 14.16 32.23 41.30
CA ASN A 681 14.62 32.66 42.62
C ASN A 681 15.98 33.40 42.60
N GLU A 682 16.21 34.25 41.60
CA GLU A 682 17.41 35.11 41.58
C GLU A 682 17.30 36.31 42.53
N GLU A 683 18.39 36.62 43.23
CA GLU A 683 18.56 37.89 43.94
C GLU A 683 19.00 38.99 42.96
N PHE A 684 18.29 40.11 42.97
CA PHE A 684 18.65 41.34 42.23
C PHE A 684 19.23 42.39 43.19
N ASP A 685 19.85 43.44 42.66
CA ASP A 685 20.34 44.55 43.49
C ASP A 685 19.18 45.29 44.19
N GLU A 686 19.44 45.96 45.33
CA GLU A 686 18.39 46.69 46.07
C GLU A 686 17.77 47.82 45.25
N GLU A 687 18.56 48.55 44.43
CA GLU A 687 18.08 49.61 43.54
C GLU A 687 17.43 49.05 42.26
N GLU A 688 17.89 47.91 41.75
CA GLU A 688 17.16 47.16 40.70
C GLU A 688 15.79 46.68 41.23
N THR A 689 15.72 46.14 42.45
CA THR A 689 14.52 45.53 43.02
C THR A 689 13.45 46.56 43.41
N MET A 690 13.82 47.66 44.07
CA MET A 690 12.87 48.71 44.48
C MET A 690 12.13 49.36 43.31
N ALA A 691 12.68 49.27 42.09
CA ALA A 691 12.07 49.80 40.88
C ALA A 691 11.27 48.75 40.06
N MET A 692 11.35 47.45 40.39
CA MET A 692 10.49 46.43 39.74
C MET A 692 9.03 46.55 40.19
N LEU A 693 8.10 46.01 39.38
CA LEU A 693 6.68 45.91 39.75
C LEU A 693 6.50 45.20 41.11
N PRO A 694 5.52 45.59 41.95
CA PRO A 694 5.37 45.06 43.31
C PRO A 694 5.33 43.53 43.42
N ASP A 695 4.65 42.85 42.48
CA ASP A 695 4.53 41.38 42.43
C ASP A 695 5.87 40.66 42.23
N LEU A 696 6.90 41.37 41.75
CA LEU A 696 8.22 40.83 41.39
C LEU A 696 9.27 41.07 42.47
N GLN A 697 9.01 41.94 43.45
CA GLN A 697 10.00 42.36 44.45
C GLN A 697 10.29 41.31 45.53
N LEU A 698 9.34 40.40 45.79
CA LEU A 698 9.39 39.43 46.90
C LEU A 698 8.96 38.03 46.46
N LEU A 699 9.65 37.48 45.45
CA LEU A 699 9.42 36.12 44.98
C LEU A 699 9.80 35.07 46.04
N PRO A 700 9.07 33.94 46.15
CA PRO A 700 9.38 32.89 47.11
C PRO A 700 10.66 32.12 46.74
N PRO A 701 11.37 31.51 47.71
CA PRO A 701 12.67 30.88 47.46
C PRO A 701 12.61 29.63 46.58
N ASP A 702 11.43 29.04 46.41
CA ASP A 702 11.09 27.93 45.52
C ASP A 702 10.47 28.40 44.18
N LYS A 703 10.54 29.71 43.84
CA LYS A 703 10.15 30.21 42.52
C LYS A 703 11.05 29.66 41.43
N GLU A 704 10.49 28.80 40.59
CA GLU A 704 11.09 28.38 39.32
C GLU A 704 10.53 29.20 38.15
N ARG A 705 11.22 29.15 37.00
CA ARG A 705 10.71 29.63 35.71
C ARG A 705 9.74 28.61 35.12
N ASP A 706 9.00 28.99 34.08
CA ASP A 706 8.26 28.01 33.27
C ASP A 706 9.22 26.94 32.71
N SER A 707 8.82 25.67 32.85
CA SER A 707 9.58 24.51 32.39
C SER A 707 9.59 24.33 30.86
N ASP A 708 8.66 24.98 30.13
CA ASP A 708 8.65 24.97 28.66
C ASP A 708 9.32 26.26 28.12
N PRO A 709 10.51 26.16 27.49
CA PRO A 709 11.22 27.33 26.97
C PRO A 709 10.45 28.06 25.86
N THR A 710 9.53 27.40 25.17
CA THR A 710 8.70 28.04 24.13
C THR A 710 7.58 28.91 24.74
N ILE A 711 7.17 28.65 25.99
CA ILE A 711 6.25 29.54 26.72
C ILE A 711 7.03 30.78 27.16
N MET A 712 8.22 30.61 27.76
CA MET A 712 9.10 31.74 28.09
C MET A 712 9.43 32.62 26.87
N GLN A 713 9.72 32.00 25.73
CA GLN A 713 9.94 32.70 24.46
C GLN A 713 8.69 33.47 24.00
N THR A 714 7.49 32.88 24.15
CA THR A 714 6.23 33.56 23.83
C THR A 714 6.03 34.81 24.68
N HIS A 715 6.42 34.79 25.96
CA HIS A 715 6.39 35.97 26.83
C HIS A 715 7.42 37.04 26.41
N VAL A 716 8.69 36.66 26.14
CA VAL A 716 9.73 37.61 25.68
C VAL A 716 9.38 38.21 24.31
N GLU A 717 8.78 37.43 23.41
CA GLU A 717 8.27 37.92 22.13
C GLU A 717 7.01 38.79 22.28
N THR A 718 6.26 38.67 23.38
CA THR A 718 5.16 39.60 23.71
C THR A 718 5.71 40.93 24.24
N LEU A 719 6.71 40.88 25.13
CA LEU A 719 7.41 42.09 25.59
C LEU A 719 8.02 42.85 24.40
N MET A 720 8.63 42.13 23.44
CA MET A 720 9.08 42.68 22.16
C MET A 720 7.98 43.41 21.39
N LEU A 721 6.76 42.88 21.30
CA LEU A 721 5.65 43.58 20.64
C LEU A 721 5.29 44.89 21.35
N LEU A 722 5.23 44.90 22.68
CA LEU A 722 4.96 46.11 23.47
C LEU A 722 6.04 47.20 23.28
N THR A 723 7.30 46.83 23.02
CA THR A 723 8.37 47.81 22.70
C THR A 723 8.22 48.54 21.36
N THR A 724 7.18 48.26 20.57
CA THR A 724 6.88 49.05 19.35
C THR A 724 6.43 50.48 19.69
N THR A 725 5.69 50.69 20.78
CA THR A 725 5.37 52.02 21.31
C THR A 725 6.56 52.61 22.07
N ARG A 726 6.62 53.95 22.18
CA ARG A 726 7.65 54.61 23.01
C ARG A 726 7.39 54.39 24.50
N GLU A 727 6.14 54.58 24.90
CA GLU A 727 5.61 54.33 26.25
C GLU A 727 5.96 52.93 26.76
N GLY A 728 5.71 51.88 25.95
CA GLY A 728 6.09 50.51 26.30
C GLY A 728 7.60 50.28 26.47
N ARG A 729 8.47 51.02 25.76
CA ARG A 729 9.92 50.98 25.99
C ARG A 729 10.30 51.67 27.30
N ASP A 730 9.74 52.84 27.57
CA ASP A 730 10.13 53.65 28.72
C ASP A 730 9.61 53.05 30.03
N ILE A 731 8.38 52.53 30.06
CA ILE A 731 7.86 51.75 31.20
C ILE A 731 8.75 50.51 31.45
N MET A 732 9.15 49.75 30.42
CA MET A 732 10.05 48.59 30.60
C MET A 732 11.46 48.95 31.08
N ARG A 733 11.93 50.17 30.80
CA ARG A 733 13.20 50.72 31.33
C ARG A 733 13.05 51.12 32.80
N GLU A 734 11.94 51.77 33.14
CA GLU A 734 11.58 52.18 34.51
C GLU A 734 11.42 50.97 35.42
N ILE A 735 10.54 50.01 35.07
CA ILE A 735 10.24 48.80 35.85
C ILE A 735 11.31 47.69 35.77
N LYS A 736 12.53 48.05 35.37
CA LYS A 736 13.73 47.18 35.32
C LYS A 736 13.51 45.81 34.66
N VAL A 737 12.99 45.77 33.43
CA VAL A 737 12.89 44.52 32.64
C VAL A 737 14.26 43.99 32.21
N TYR A 738 15.26 44.85 31.98
CA TYR A 738 16.59 44.43 31.51
C TYR A 738 17.29 43.42 32.44
N PRO A 739 17.37 43.62 33.78
CA PRO A 739 17.89 42.61 34.71
C PRO A 739 17.19 41.24 34.62
N ILE A 740 15.87 41.21 34.47
CA ILE A 740 15.09 39.97 34.35
C ILE A 740 15.53 39.20 33.08
N ILE A 741 15.63 39.89 31.95
CA ILE A 741 16.06 39.31 30.66
C ILE A 741 17.55 38.92 30.67
N ARG A 742 18.40 39.65 31.41
CA ARG A 742 19.82 39.34 31.64
C ARG A 742 19.98 37.97 32.32
N GLU A 743 19.31 37.75 33.46
CA GLU A 743 19.41 36.47 34.18
C GLU A 743 18.74 35.32 33.42
N LEU A 744 17.61 35.57 32.76
CA LEU A 744 16.94 34.61 31.89
C LEU A 744 17.87 34.10 30.76
N HIS A 745 18.59 35.00 30.07
CA HIS A 745 19.59 34.63 29.06
C HIS A 745 20.80 33.86 29.65
N LEU A 746 21.17 34.13 30.91
CA LEU A 746 22.27 33.43 31.58
C LEU A 746 21.90 32.02 32.07
N LYS A 747 20.62 31.75 32.35
CA LYS A 747 20.12 30.47 32.88
C LYS A 747 19.55 29.52 31.82
N VAL A 748 19.05 30.02 30.67
CA VAL A 748 18.40 29.19 29.64
C VAL A 748 19.39 28.69 28.57
N ASP A 749 19.43 27.38 28.34
CA ASP A 749 20.25 26.71 27.32
C ASP A 749 19.43 26.36 26.05
N HIS A 750 18.75 27.36 25.48
CA HIS A 750 17.91 27.23 24.28
C HIS A 750 18.18 28.39 23.32
N ASP A 751 18.73 28.12 22.13
CA ASP A 751 19.29 29.16 21.24
C ASP A 751 18.24 30.17 20.75
N GLU A 752 17.04 29.74 20.36
CA GLU A 752 15.97 30.65 19.89
C GLU A 752 15.50 31.59 21.02
N MET A 753 15.48 31.09 22.26
CA MET A 753 15.11 31.87 23.43
C MET A 753 16.19 32.90 23.76
N ARG A 754 17.46 32.52 23.61
CA ARG A 754 18.59 33.44 23.75
C ARG A 754 18.60 34.50 22.65
N GLU A 755 18.21 34.18 21.42
CA GLU A 755 18.01 35.19 20.36
C GLU A 755 16.86 36.16 20.71
N ALA A 756 15.74 35.66 21.23
CA ALA A 756 14.63 36.50 21.68
C ALA A 756 15.08 37.51 22.76
N CYS A 757 15.87 37.05 23.74
CA CYS A 757 16.50 37.91 24.75
C CYS A 757 17.52 38.90 24.14
N GLU A 758 18.43 38.44 23.27
CA GLU A 758 19.39 39.31 22.54
C GLU A 758 18.66 40.45 21.80
N ARG A 759 17.54 40.13 21.15
CA ARG A 759 16.73 41.10 20.39
C ARG A 759 15.99 42.07 21.31
N LEU A 760 15.36 41.61 22.39
CA LEU A 760 14.63 42.50 23.31
C LEU A 760 15.58 43.51 23.97
N VAL A 761 16.74 43.06 24.44
CA VAL A 761 17.78 43.96 24.95
C VAL A 761 18.24 44.95 23.88
N GLN A 762 18.44 44.53 22.63
CA GLN A 762 18.78 45.44 21.52
C GLN A 762 17.72 46.49 21.20
N VAL A 763 16.44 46.29 21.53
CA VAL A 763 15.39 47.32 21.33
C VAL A 763 15.32 48.26 22.54
N LEU A 764 15.41 47.73 23.77
CA LEU A 764 15.48 48.54 24.99
C LEU A 764 16.73 49.44 25.04
N MET A 765 17.85 48.99 24.47
CA MET A 765 19.12 49.74 24.35
C MET A 765 19.16 50.81 23.23
N ARG A 766 18.09 51.01 22.45
CA ARG A 766 18.12 52.02 21.37
C ARG A 766 17.89 53.44 21.89
N ASP A 767 18.88 54.29 21.67
CA ASP A 767 18.71 55.75 21.58
C ASP A 767 17.82 56.10 20.37
N GLU A 768 17.07 57.20 20.45
CA GLU A 768 16.30 57.77 19.31
C GLU A 768 16.80 59.19 18.98
N GLU A 769 16.51 59.69 17.76
CA GLU A 769 17.03 60.98 17.29
C GLU A 769 16.44 62.18 18.04
N GLY A 770 17.08 62.57 19.15
CA GLY A 770 16.79 63.83 19.85
C GLY A 770 17.12 63.86 21.34
N GLU A 771 17.40 62.72 21.99
CA GLU A 771 17.39 62.60 23.46
C GLU A 771 18.73 62.15 24.08
N GLU A 772 18.77 62.10 25.41
CA GLU A 772 19.93 61.62 26.17
C GLU A 772 20.14 60.10 26.01
N LYS A 773 21.37 59.65 26.24
CA LYS A 773 21.76 58.25 26.04
C LYS A 773 21.05 57.32 27.02
N VAL A 774 20.65 56.14 26.54
CA VAL A 774 20.19 55.03 27.39
C VAL A 774 21.25 54.68 28.45
N ASP A 775 20.77 54.32 29.64
CA ASP A 775 21.55 54.14 30.87
C ASP A 775 22.80 53.25 30.73
N ALA A 776 23.87 53.67 31.41
CA ALA A 776 25.20 53.07 31.37
C ALA A 776 25.28 51.65 32.00
N GLY A 777 24.22 51.19 32.67
CA GLY A 777 24.10 49.82 33.17
C GLY A 777 23.86 48.76 32.07
N MET A 778 23.19 49.11 30.97
CA MET A 778 22.80 48.14 29.94
C MET A 778 23.97 47.73 29.04
N LYS A 779 24.06 46.43 28.73
CA LYS A 779 25.13 45.83 27.91
C LYS A 779 24.55 44.77 26.98
N THR A 780 25.14 44.66 25.79
CA THR A 780 24.82 43.59 24.83
C THR A 780 25.13 42.22 25.43
N LEU A 781 24.18 41.29 25.36
CA LEU A 781 24.32 39.91 25.82
C LEU A 781 25.37 39.16 24.96
N ALA A 782 26.12 38.24 25.59
CA ALA A 782 27.26 37.58 24.96
C ALA A 782 26.94 36.18 24.43
N ARG A 783 27.27 35.94 23.15
CA ARG A 783 27.18 34.62 22.52
C ARG A 783 28.22 33.65 23.08
N ARG A 784 27.81 32.41 23.36
CA ARG A 784 28.75 31.29 23.57
C ARG A 784 29.11 30.71 22.20
N SER A 785 30.40 30.59 21.90
CA SER A 785 30.88 30.24 20.56
C SER A 785 31.50 28.84 20.51
N ASP A 786 30.66 27.81 20.57
CA ASP A 786 31.08 26.39 20.55
C ASP A 786 30.57 25.62 19.30
N LYS A 787 30.94 26.12 18.11
CA LYS A 787 31.15 25.31 16.89
C LYS A 787 31.97 26.09 15.85
N PRO A 788 32.84 25.44 15.06
CA PRO A 788 33.61 26.11 13.99
C PRO A 788 32.72 26.58 12.84
N SER A 789 33.11 27.68 12.19
CA SER A 789 32.32 28.29 11.12
C SER A 789 32.50 27.61 9.75
N SER A 790 31.42 27.55 8.99
CA SER A 790 31.43 27.43 7.53
C SER A 790 30.58 28.55 6.92
N SER A 791 31.11 29.22 5.91
CA SER A 791 30.48 30.33 5.18
C SER A 791 31.18 30.43 3.81
N PRO A 792 30.57 30.98 2.72
CA PRO A 792 29.89 32.29 2.76
C PRO A 792 28.68 32.53 1.82
N LYS A 793 27.69 33.30 2.32
CA LYS A 793 26.89 34.34 1.62
C LYS A 793 26.05 33.97 0.37
N PRO A 794 25.12 34.86 -0.06
CA PRO A 794 24.28 35.79 0.69
C PRO A 794 22.77 35.47 0.50
N PHE A 795 21.91 35.88 1.44
CA PHE A 795 20.46 35.82 1.24
C PHE A 795 19.90 37.21 0.92
N SER A 796 19.33 37.34 -0.28
CA SER A 796 18.38 38.40 -0.65
C SER A 796 16.98 37.80 -0.71
N SER A 797 15.97 38.63 -0.42
CA SER A 797 14.56 38.23 -0.30
C SER A 797 14.01 37.41 -1.47
N GLN A 798 13.37 36.28 -1.17
CA GLN A 798 12.17 35.87 -1.89
C GLN A 798 11.24 35.06 -0.97
N SER A 799 10.03 35.56 -0.77
CA SER A 799 8.92 34.84 -0.15
C SER A 799 8.26 33.91 -1.19
N ASN A 800 7.63 32.83 -0.71
CA ASN A 800 6.71 32.03 -1.54
C ASN A 800 5.61 31.40 -0.69
N GLY A 801 4.72 32.25 -0.19
CA GLY A 801 3.32 31.88 0.03
C GLY A 801 2.51 32.56 -1.07
N VAL A 802 1.70 31.80 -1.82
CA VAL A 802 0.87 32.34 -2.91
C VAL A 802 -0.55 31.78 -2.83
N ALA A 803 -1.47 32.60 -2.33
CA ALA A 803 -2.81 32.68 -2.91
C ALA A 803 -2.75 33.71 -4.05
N GLY A 804 -3.53 33.51 -5.11
CA GLY A 804 -3.35 34.24 -6.38
C GLY A 804 -3.94 35.65 -6.43
N SER A 805 -3.68 36.34 -7.55
CA SER A 805 -4.32 37.60 -7.94
C SER A 805 -4.83 37.52 -9.39
N TRP A 806 -5.74 38.42 -9.77
CA TRP A 806 -6.38 38.51 -11.09
C TRP A 806 -5.86 39.71 -11.91
N ALA A 807 -6.12 39.68 -13.23
CA ALA A 807 -6.12 40.82 -14.16
C ALA A 807 -4.74 41.47 -14.48
N SER A 808 -4.48 42.00 -15.69
CA SER A 808 -5.30 42.11 -16.92
C SER A 808 -4.46 42.46 -18.16
N GLN A 809 -4.81 41.88 -19.32
CA GLN A 809 -4.77 42.46 -20.70
C GLN A 809 -3.41 42.90 -21.30
N ASP A 810 -3.16 42.93 -22.62
CA ASP A 810 -3.80 42.37 -23.85
C ASP A 810 -2.75 42.48 -24.99
N ALA A 811 -2.83 41.82 -26.17
CA ALA A 811 -3.80 40.86 -26.70
C ALA A 811 -3.07 39.54 -27.09
N GLU A 812 -3.08 38.89 -28.29
CA GLU A 812 -3.69 39.13 -29.62
C GLU A 812 -3.92 37.77 -30.35
N ASP A 813 -4.50 37.78 -31.55
CA ASP A 813 -5.14 36.63 -32.25
C ASP A 813 -4.78 36.63 -33.77
N PRO A 814 -5.22 35.69 -34.66
CA PRO A 814 -5.57 34.27 -34.55
C PRO A 814 -5.00 33.42 -35.75
N ALA A 815 -5.65 32.28 -36.08
CA ALA A 815 -5.72 31.59 -37.42
C ALA A 815 -4.49 30.77 -37.92
N SER A 816 -4.64 29.70 -38.73
CA SER A 816 -5.80 28.83 -39.07
C SER A 816 -5.34 27.48 -39.73
N ASP A 817 -6.27 26.52 -39.89
CA ASP A 817 -6.29 25.47 -40.95
C ASP A 817 -5.15 24.42 -41.03
N SER A 818 -5.25 23.27 -41.70
CA SER A 818 -6.39 22.37 -42.01
C SER A 818 -5.86 20.95 -42.41
N ASP A 819 -6.77 20.00 -42.64
CA ASP A 819 -6.70 18.87 -43.59
C ASP A 819 -5.71 17.67 -43.44
N ASP A 820 -6.33 16.49 -43.28
CA ASP A 820 -6.21 15.29 -44.15
C ASP A 820 -4.96 14.38 -44.24
N ASP A 821 -5.18 13.14 -43.72
CA ASP A 821 -5.18 11.86 -44.46
C ASP A 821 -4.02 10.82 -44.42
N LYS A 822 -4.49 9.55 -44.55
CA LYS A 822 -3.89 8.33 -45.12
C LYS A 822 -2.84 7.46 -44.39
N ILE A 823 -3.38 6.33 -43.94
CA ILE A 823 -2.79 4.99 -43.77
C ILE A 823 -2.13 4.46 -45.06
N VAL A 824 -1.02 3.71 -44.94
CA VAL A 824 -0.71 2.51 -45.76
C VAL A 824 0.02 1.47 -44.88
N GLU A 825 -0.27 0.18 -45.04
CA GLU A 825 0.36 -0.95 -44.35
C GLU A 825 1.52 -1.59 -45.15
N VAL A 826 2.47 -2.24 -44.44
CA VAL A 826 3.12 -3.51 -44.84
C VAL A 826 3.39 -4.32 -43.57
#